data_AF-E0V968-F1
#
_entry.id   AF-E0V968-F1
#
_cell.length_a   1.000
_cell.length_b   1.000
_cell.length_c   1.000
_cell.angle_alpha   90.00
_cell.angle_beta   90.00
_cell.angle_gamma   90.00
#
_symmetry.space_group_name_H-M   'P 1'
#
loop_
_entity.id
_entity.type
_entity.pdbx_description
1 polymer ?
#
loop_
_entity_poly.entity_id
_entity_poly.type
_entity_poly.pdbx_seq_one_letter_code
_entity_poly.pdbx_strand_id
1 'polypeptide(L)'
;MVTMELSKVTSKTSSIKALLLKAWRERWTDLQWGIHIKMILPRGVSGDVYNLADCILQQALIGPGPNHLVLSYLKHSLSSQLISYAALLQHISKYNNFHKPHCIVSLLELLETSQVGMTCRGKTEEGILATSIASTILWLLQCYIYHLNKTLNGSQPLFEEIVGKCVTLLTNMLSSDFTMAMLYLAKYEDTEFHSEVLKKCKEIEQFYSQNPTLRSPSAIDTCLQKLHNIELNIKTECEPVTYCLQPLLAVEIMLAPGCETNYLVSKLIMLQNNPRLYCDIMRACLINLNSVLGTSEESLWGAFTILKLPNIFKQLHCTLRDDATQSYEYSQDIVDSFDLLLQLTPLLDIMDSKCNCNFVECILNELLKVNLISSKHVTYINEKRESMTSWIQKIQDCNISQQPLPKVIIRAEPTLARLLRTLDADNIKMVRVQTVLCPILGKSFDLITAVAAVDGKLRTFVTKLIKFNETYKYGHGEGPKQSQTRALLFDVSFLMLCSIVNIYGSQVVLSEEGGDSFFELWVRESMVEKGNPKSPESILALTDNSKVDALLAQFNSNEDFKTSQVKWNEICLNVPAAIKEVLLAWEQGTLSANDVKRILDSMRSKWCCLPICATAWLCSYMQILHQDALLKPMNMVQQFLAPPCIEDPNETFKSERFALMSMIIRRMQYNIHPSTTSKISLQHGIISNTPISMQLEKVWSKIHKQGWVSIEATHQFQSMLNTGGPPWFVTNVLKEITQYKYQEDLNRAVDLAFALFHLDIMNCTLSLLTEVLPQYLHNKLQ
;
A
#
# COMPACT_ATOMS: atom_id res chain seq x y z
N MET A 1 -26.25 -52.45 0.63
CA MET A 1 -25.11 -53.25 0.15
C MET A 1 -24.31 -52.41 -0.84
N VAL A 2 -23.26 -51.76 -0.35
CA VAL A 2 -22.24 -51.10 -1.19
C VAL A 2 -20.92 -51.69 -0.71
N THR A 3 -20.29 -52.48 -1.57
CA THR A 3 -19.03 -53.17 -1.32
C THR A 3 -17.89 -52.17 -1.22
N MET A 4 -17.23 -52.12 -0.06
CA MET A 4 -15.95 -51.43 0.15
C MET A 4 -14.86 -52.11 -0.71
N GLU A 5 -14.26 -51.37 -1.65
CA GLU A 5 -13.01 -51.76 -2.30
C GLU A 5 -11.81 -51.41 -1.39
N LEU A 6 -11.38 -52.37 -0.58
CA LEU A 6 -10.04 -52.39 0.01
C LEU A 6 -9.05 -53.05 -0.98
N SER A 7 -8.44 -52.29 -1.89
CA SER A 7 -7.17 -52.72 -2.52
C SER A 7 -6.55 -51.65 -3.43
N LYS A 8 -5.59 -50.85 -2.92
CA LYS A 8 -4.52 -50.19 -3.73
C LYS A 8 -3.42 -49.41 -2.96
N VAL A 9 -3.24 -49.59 -1.65
CA VAL A 9 -2.21 -48.85 -0.85
C VAL A 9 -0.84 -49.57 -0.77
N THR A 10 -0.70 -50.79 -1.31
CA THR A 10 0.43 -51.69 -0.98
C THR A 10 1.76 -51.44 -1.72
N SER A 11 1.85 -50.66 -2.80
CA SER A 11 3.12 -50.54 -3.56
C SER A 11 4.06 -49.44 -3.03
N LYS A 12 3.55 -48.24 -2.75
CA LYS A 12 4.37 -47.07 -2.37
C LYS A 12 4.84 -47.09 -0.93
N THR A 13 4.00 -47.51 0.02
CA THR A 13 4.40 -47.70 1.43
C THR A 13 5.50 -48.75 1.56
N SER A 14 5.44 -49.81 0.74
CA SER A 14 6.51 -50.82 0.66
C SER A 14 7.82 -50.23 0.11
N SER A 15 7.75 -49.35 -0.89
CA SER A 15 8.93 -48.62 -1.38
C SER A 15 9.52 -47.68 -0.32
N ILE A 16 8.69 -47.00 0.47
CA ILE A 16 9.14 -46.15 1.59
C ILE A 16 9.88 -47.00 2.63
N LYS A 17 9.31 -48.14 3.04
CA LYS A 17 9.96 -49.05 4.00
C LYS A 17 11.30 -49.59 3.48
N ALA A 18 11.35 -49.97 2.21
CA ALA A 18 12.59 -50.41 1.57
C ALA A 18 13.64 -49.28 1.50
N LEU A 19 13.22 -48.06 1.15
CA LEU A 19 14.10 -46.90 1.13
C LEU A 19 14.65 -46.59 2.52
N LEU A 20 13.80 -46.67 3.54
CA LEU A 20 14.18 -46.37 4.91
C LEU A 20 15.18 -47.40 5.47
N LEU A 21 15.01 -48.68 5.13
CA LEU A 21 15.99 -49.73 5.43
C LEU A 21 17.32 -49.48 4.71
N LYS A 22 17.29 -49.06 3.45
CA LYS A 22 18.49 -48.70 2.68
C LYS A 22 19.20 -47.51 3.31
N ALA A 23 18.48 -46.41 3.57
CA ALA A 23 18.99 -45.20 4.18
C ALA A 23 19.61 -45.45 5.56
N TRP A 24 19.00 -46.36 6.34
CA TRP A 24 19.56 -46.78 7.62
C TRP A 24 20.84 -47.62 7.47
N ARG A 25 20.85 -48.62 6.57
CA ARG A 25 22.04 -49.46 6.31
C ARG A 25 23.23 -48.65 5.79
N GLU A 26 22.96 -47.70 4.90
CA GLU A 26 23.97 -46.84 4.28
C GLU A 26 24.28 -45.57 5.09
N ARG A 27 23.64 -45.38 6.25
CA ARG A 27 23.81 -44.22 7.14
C ARG A 27 23.71 -42.87 6.42
N TRP A 28 22.63 -42.70 5.65
CA TRP A 28 22.40 -41.45 4.90
C TRP A 28 22.31 -40.23 5.82
N THR A 29 22.73 -39.09 5.29
CA THR A 29 22.49 -37.78 5.88
C THR A 29 21.03 -37.34 5.66
N ASP A 30 20.56 -36.39 6.48
CA ASP A 30 19.21 -35.81 6.33
C ASP A 30 18.95 -35.26 4.92
N LEU A 31 19.97 -34.65 4.29
CA LEU A 31 19.90 -34.15 2.92
C LEU A 31 19.73 -35.29 1.90
N GLN A 32 20.51 -36.37 2.04
CA GLN A 32 20.40 -37.54 1.16
C GLN A 32 19.02 -38.21 1.30
N TRP A 33 18.51 -38.31 2.53
CA TRP A 33 17.14 -38.75 2.78
C TRP A 33 16.13 -37.86 2.02
N GLY A 34 16.21 -36.54 2.19
CA GLY A 34 15.32 -35.57 1.55
C GLY A 34 15.31 -35.64 0.02
N ILE A 35 16.46 -35.91 -0.61
CA ILE A 35 16.57 -36.07 -2.07
C ILE A 35 15.88 -37.37 -2.51
N HIS A 36 16.20 -38.50 -1.86
CA HIS A 36 15.71 -39.80 -2.31
C HIS A 36 14.23 -40.05 -1.98
N ILE A 37 13.71 -39.52 -0.88
CA ILE A 37 12.28 -39.66 -0.56
C ILE A 37 11.39 -38.91 -1.57
N LYS A 38 11.85 -37.76 -2.08
CA LYS A 38 11.17 -36.99 -3.13
C LYS A 38 11.13 -37.70 -4.49
N MET A 39 11.96 -38.71 -4.72
CA MET A 39 11.86 -39.56 -5.91
C MET A 39 10.73 -40.59 -5.80
N ILE A 40 10.32 -40.96 -4.58
CA ILE A 40 9.25 -41.93 -4.33
C ILE A 40 7.89 -41.23 -4.28
N LEU A 41 7.83 -40.03 -3.69
CA LEU A 41 6.63 -39.20 -3.56
C LEU A 41 6.34 -38.43 -4.87
N PRO A 42 5.10 -38.41 -5.38
CA PRO A 42 4.73 -37.57 -6.53
C PRO A 42 4.91 -36.07 -6.24
N ARG A 43 5.24 -35.28 -7.27
CA ARG A 43 5.35 -33.82 -7.13
C ARG A 43 4.02 -33.23 -6.65
N GLY A 44 4.07 -32.45 -5.57
CA GLY A 44 2.89 -31.77 -5.00
C GLY A 44 2.03 -32.63 -4.08
N VAL A 45 2.38 -33.90 -3.83
CA VAL A 45 1.65 -34.78 -2.90
C VAL A 45 2.39 -34.88 -1.58
N SER A 46 1.66 -34.72 -0.48
CA SER A 46 2.17 -34.85 0.89
C SER A 46 2.61 -36.30 1.19
N GLY A 47 3.65 -36.45 2.02
CA GLY A 47 4.05 -37.74 2.56
C GLY A 47 3.00 -38.36 3.48
N ASP A 48 2.05 -37.55 3.97
CA ASP A 48 0.98 -37.98 4.87
C ASP A 48 0.04 -38.99 4.22
N VAL A 49 -0.27 -38.81 2.92
CA VAL A 49 -1.08 -39.73 2.11
C VAL A 49 -0.54 -41.17 2.13
N TYR A 50 0.77 -41.33 2.32
CA TYR A 50 1.45 -42.63 2.32
C TYR A 50 1.89 -43.09 3.71
N ASN A 51 1.39 -42.45 4.78
CA ASN A 51 1.75 -42.73 6.17
C ASN A 51 3.28 -42.66 6.40
N LEU A 52 3.94 -41.67 5.81
CA LEU A 52 5.40 -41.53 5.90
C LEU A 52 5.86 -41.37 7.36
N ALA A 53 5.16 -40.55 8.16
CA ALA A 53 5.44 -40.38 9.58
C ALA A 53 5.38 -41.70 10.35
N ASP A 54 4.33 -42.49 10.13
CA ASP A 54 4.16 -43.82 10.74
C ASP A 54 5.29 -44.78 10.36
N CYS A 55 5.64 -44.83 9.07
CA CYS A 55 6.70 -45.71 8.59
C CYS A 55 8.05 -45.38 9.23
N ILE A 56 8.35 -44.08 9.40
CA ILE A 56 9.59 -43.63 10.03
C ILE A 56 9.56 -43.92 11.53
N LEU A 57 8.46 -43.59 12.24
CA LEU A 57 8.32 -43.82 13.68
C LEU A 57 8.37 -45.32 14.04
N GLN A 58 7.67 -46.17 13.29
CA GLN A 58 7.69 -47.61 13.51
C GLN A 58 9.12 -48.15 13.41
N GLN A 59 9.89 -47.74 12.41
CA GLN A 59 11.28 -48.20 12.28
C GLN A 59 12.20 -47.58 13.35
N ALA A 60 11.95 -46.33 13.73
CA ALA A 60 12.74 -45.66 14.76
C ALA A 60 12.62 -46.32 16.14
N LEU A 61 11.48 -46.94 16.45
CA LEU A 61 11.12 -47.39 17.80
C LEU A 61 11.08 -48.92 17.97
N ILE A 62 11.60 -49.69 17.00
CA ILE A 62 11.64 -51.16 17.06
C ILE A 62 12.47 -51.65 18.27
N GLY A 63 13.63 -51.03 18.51
CA GLY A 63 14.61 -51.44 19.52
C GLY A 63 14.20 -51.15 20.97
N PRO A 64 15.06 -51.52 21.95
CA PRO A 64 14.88 -51.13 23.36
C PRO A 64 15.09 -49.63 23.60
N GLY A 65 15.78 -48.95 22.69
CA GLY A 65 15.92 -47.51 22.63
C GLY A 65 15.65 -46.97 21.21
N PRO A 66 15.51 -45.65 21.08
CA PRO A 66 15.17 -45.01 19.81
C PRO A 66 16.37 -44.97 18.87
N ASN A 67 16.11 -45.19 17.59
CA ASN A 67 17.09 -45.00 16.53
C ASN A 67 17.14 -43.53 16.12
N HIS A 68 18.07 -42.78 16.69
CA HIS A 68 18.21 -41.34 16.48
C HIS A 68 18.45 -40.94 15.03
N LEU A 69 19.11 -41.77 14.22
CA LEU A 69 19.30 -41.52 12.78
C LEU A 69 17.95 -41.56 12.04
N VAL A 70 17.12 -42.55 12.34
CA VAL A 70 15.79 -42.64 11.70
C VAL A 70 14.87 -41.51 12.20
N LEU A 71 15.00 -41.10 13.46
CA LEU A 71 14.30 -39.91 13.97
C LEU A 71 14.78 -38.60 13.32
N SER A 72 16.04 -38.48 12.92
CA SER A 72 16.51 -37.28 12.21
C SER A 72 15.86 -37.15 10.83
N TYR A 73 15.61 -38.27 10.14
CA TYR A 73 14.82 -38.27 8.90
C TYR A 73 13.40 -37.75 9.10
N LEU A 74 12.76 -38.07 10.24
CA LEU A 74 11.43 -37.54 10.58
C LEU A 74 11.49 -36.03 10.81
N LYS A 75 12.46 -35.56 11.61
CA LYS A 75 12.69 -34.13 11.86
C LYS A 75 12.93 -33.37 10.56
N HIS A 76 13.79 -33.90 9.69
CA HIS A 76 14.05 -33.30 8.38
C HIS A 76 12.81 -33.29 7.48
N SER A 77 12.01 -34.36 7.49
CA SER A 77 10.77 -34.45 6.71
C SER A 77 9.72 -33.44 7.18
N LEU A 78 9.68 -33.16 8.49
CA LEU A 78 8.84 -32.11 9.07
C LEU A 78 9.32 -30.71 8.65
N SER A 79 10.62 -30.40 8.83
CA SER A 79 11.20 -29.10 8.47
C SER A 79 11.14 -28.79 6.98
N SER A 80 11.16 -29.82 6.13
CA SER A 80 11.01 -29.70 4.67
C SER A 80 9.55 -29.75 4.19
N GLN A 81 8.59 -29.76 5.11
CA GLN A 81 7.14 -29.80 4.86
C GLN A 81 6.69 -31.01 4.01
N LEU A 82 7.44 -32.11 4.04
CA LEU A 82 7.06 -33.37 3.43
C LEU A 82 5.99 -34.11 4.23
N ILE A 83 5.90 -33.83 5.54
CA ILE A 83 4.93 -34.40 6.47
C ILE A 83 4.28 -33.22 7.23
N SER A 84 3.00 -33.30 7.57
CA SER A 84 2.34 -32.30 8.42
C SER A 84 2.59 -32.52 9.91
N TYR A 85 2.46 -31.44 10.68
CA TYR A 85 2.45 -31.52 12.15
C TYR A 85 1.29 -32.38 12.65
N ALA A 86 0.12 -32.32 12.00
CA ALA A 86 -1.04 -33.13 12.38
C ALA A 86 -0.76 -34.63 12.28
N ALA A 87 -0.12 -35.09 11.20
CA ALA A 87 0.25 -36.48 11.03
C ALA A 87 1.29 -36.93 12.07
N LEU A 88 2.33 -36.11 12.31
CA LEU A 88 3.32 -36.40 13.34
C LEU A 88 2.68 -36.63 14.72
N LEU A 89 1.87 -35.68 15.17
CA LEU A 89 1.20 -35.71 16.47
C LEU A 89 0.29 -36.93 16.59
N GLN A 90 -0.50 -37.22 15.56
CA GLN A 90 -1.40 -38.37 15.53
C GLN A 90 -0.62 -39.69 15.68
N HIS A 91 0.51 -39.85 15.01
CA HIS A 91 1.29 -41.08 15.10
C HIS A 91 2.07 -41.20 16.41
N ILE A 92 2.53 -40.09 17.01
CA ILE A 92 3.10 -40.10 18.35
C ILE A 92 2.05 -40.54 19.38
N SER A 93 0.84 -39.99 19.29
CA SER A 93 -0.26 -40.30 20.24
C SER A 93 -0.71 -41.77 20.24
N LYS A 94 -0.38 -42.53 19.18
CA LYS A 94 -0.69 -43.98 19.07
C LYS A 94 0.37 -44.88 19.73
N TYR A 95 1.48 -44.32 20.23
CA TYR A 95 2.56 -45.10 20.82
C TYR A 95 2.24 -45.52 22.27
N ASN A 96 1.87 -46.79 22.48
CA ASN A 96 1.42 -47.29 23.80
C ASN A 96 2.49 -48.07 24.59
N ASN A 97 3.72 -48.19 24.07
CA ASN A 97 4.79 -48.97 24.70
C ASN A 97 5.52 -48.15 25.79
N PHE A 98 4.79 -47.68 26.81
CA PHE A 98 5.32 -46.88 27.92
C PHE A 98 6.37 -47.61 28.78
N HIS A 99 6.47 -48.94 28.65
CA HIS A 99 7.53 -49.73 29.27
C HIS A 99 8.93 -49.49 28.66
N LYS A 100 9.06 -48.78 27.52
CA LYS A 100 10.34 -48.39 26.91
C LYS A 100 10.65 -46.90 27.21
N PRO A 101 11.25 -46.57 28.37
CA PRO A 101 11.37 -45.18 28.82
C PRO A 101 12.25 -44.31 27.91
N HIS A 102 13.33 -44.86 27.34
CA HIS A 102 14.20 -44.11 26.42
C HIS A 102 13.48 -43.69 25.12
N CYS A 103 12.58 -44.54 24.61
CA CYS A 103 11.74 -44.19 23.46
C CYS A 103 10.79 -43.03 23.81
N ILE A 104 10.19 -43.07 25.00
CA ILE A 104 9.31 -42.01 25.49
C ILE A 104 10.05 -40.69 25.61
N VAL A 105 11.24 -40.66 26.22
CA VAL A 105 12.05 -39.44 26.35
C VAL A 105 12.32 -38.81 24.98
N SER A 106 12.74 -39.59 23.98
CA SER A 106 12.98 -39.04 22.64
C SER A 106 11.71 -38.59 21.91
N LEU A 107 10.55 -39.18 22.19
CA LEU A 107 9.27 -38.70 21.66
C LEU A 107 8.86 -37.38 22.32
N LEU A 108 9.06 -37.24 23.63
CA LEU A 108 8.79 -35.98 24.33
C LEU A 108 9.71 -34.84 23.83
N GLU A 109 11.00 -35.12 23.59
CA GLU A 109 11.92 -34.15 22.98
C GLU A 109 11.53 -33.77 21.54
N LEU A 110 11.01 -34.73 20.78
CA LEU A 110 10.50 -34.46 19.44
C LEU A 110 9.27 -33.56 19.49
N LEU A 111 8.34 -33.80 20.43
CA LEU A 111 7.19 -32.93 20.65
C LEU A 111 7.61 -31.51 21.03
N GLU A 112 8.54 -31.38 21.98
CA GLU A 112 9.07 -30.10 22.45
C GLU A 112 9.64 -29.25 21.32
N THR A 113 10.46 -29.86 20.46
CA THR A 113 11.04 -29.17 19.29
C THR A 113 10.03 -28.86 18.20
N SER A 114 8.92 -29.59 18.11
CA SER A 114 7.90 -29.42 17.07
C SER A 114 6.87 -28.32 17.38
N GLN A 115 6.74 -27.92 18.65
CA GLN A 115 5.64 -27.06 19.11
C GLN A 115 5.60 -25.68 18.42
N VAL A 116 6.76 -25.08 18.15
CA VAL A 116 6.88 -23.74 17.52
C VAL A 116 6.32 -23.70 16.10
N GLY A 117 6.23 -24.85 15.42
CA GLY A 117 5.77 -24.95 14.03
C GLY A 117 4.29 -25.31 13.85
N MET A 118 3.56 -25.60 14.94
CA MET A 118 2.15 -25.99 14.90
C MET A 118 1.27 -24.79 14.52
N THR A 119 0.94 -24.64 13.23
CA THR A 119 0.07 -23.57 12.70
C THR A 119 -0.87 -24.12 11.63
N CYS A 120 -1.99 -23.42 11.37
CA CYS A 120 -2.90 -23.74 10.27
C CYS A 120 -2.56 -22.95 9.00
N ARG A 121 -1.45 -23.29 8.32
CA ARG A 121 -1.05 -22.64 7.07
C ARG A 121 -1.31 -23.54 5.86
N GLY A 122 -2.59 -23.85 5.63
CA GLY A 122 -3.17 -23.93 4.29
C GLY A 122 -3.12 -25.28 3.57
N LYS A 123 -2.81 -26.40 4.25
CA LYS A 123 -2.99 -27.75 3.67
C LYS A 123 -4.32 -28.35 4.12
N THR A 124 -5.02 -29.05 3.21
CA THR A 124 -6.28 -29.77 3.52
C THR A 124 -6.13 -30.80 4.64
N GLU A 125 -4.92 -31.30 4.86
CA GLU A 125 -4.53 -32.26 5.90
C GLU A 125 -4.45 -31.63 7.31
N GLU A 126 -4.48 -30.30 7.44
CA GLU A 126 -4.54 -29.61 8.75
C GLU A 126 -5.94 -29.63 9.36
N GLY A 127 -6.97 -30.08 8.62
CA GLY A 127 -8.33 -30.27 9.16
C GLY A 127 -8.42 -31.31 10.28
N ILE A 128 -7.42 -32.18 10.44
CA ILE A 128 -7.34 -33.13 11.56
C ILE A 128 -6.47 -32.62 12.73
N LEU A 129 -5.88 -31.42 12.63
CA LEU A 129 -4.93 -30.91 13.63
C LEU A 129 -5.56 -30.79 15.02
N ALA A 130 -6.83 -30.36 15.11
CA ALA A 130 -7.58 -30.29 16.36
C ALA A 130 -7.62 -31.67 17.06
N THR A 131 -8.05 -32.71 16.34
CA THR A 131 -8.07 -34.08 16.85
C THR A 131 -6.67 -34.62 17.20
N SER A 132 -5.65 -34.29 16.41
CA SER A 132 -4.27 -34.71 16.67
C SER A 132 -3.69 -34.06 17.94
N ILE A 133 -3.98 -32.78 18.18
CA ILE A 133 -3.57 -32.06 19.38
C ILE A 133 -4.26 -32.66 20.60
N ALA A 134 -5.56 -32.90 20.53
CA ALA A 134 -6.33 -33.51 21.60
C ALA A 134 -5.81 -34.93 21.93
N SER A 135 -5.54 -35.74 20.90
CA SER A 135 -4.91 -37.07 21.02
C SER A 135 -3.54 -37.01 21.69
N THR A 136 -2.73 -36.00 21.37
CA THR A 136 -1.41 -35.81 21.97
C THR A 136 -1.53 -35.44 23.45
N ILE A 137 -2.49 -34.59 23.83
CA ILE A 137 -2.73 -34.26 25.25
C ILE A 137 -3.16 -35.49 26.03
N LEU A 138 -4.11 -36.28 25.49
CA LEU A 138 -4.52 -37.53 26.12
C LEU A 138 -3.32 -38.47 26.32
N TRP A 139 -2.48 -38.62 25.29
CA TRP A 139 -1.26 -39.42 25.34
C TRP A 139 -0.28 -38.92 26.41
N LEU A 140 -0.08 -37.60 26.54
CA LEU A 140 0.76 -37.00 27.60
C LEU A 140 0.21 -37.31 29.00
N LEU A 141 -1.13 -37.24 29.19
CA LEU A 141 -1.76 -37.61 30.47
C LEU A 141 -1.61 -39.10 30.79
N GLN A 142 -1.76 -39.97 29.78
CA GLN A 142 -1.54 -41.41 29.92
C GLN A 142 -0.08 -41.74 30.24
N CYS A 143 0.87 -41.06 29.58
CA CYS A 143 2.30 -41.18 29.84
C CYS A 143 2.63 -40.75 31.27
N TYR A 144 2.09 -39.60 31.69
CA TYR A 144 2.25 -39.05 33.03
C TYR A 144 1.77 -40.03 34.10
N ILE A 145 0.51 -40.50 34.03
CA ILE A 145 -0.06 -41.38 35.06
C ILE A 145 0.65 -42.75 35.10
N TYR A 146 1.07 -43.29 33.96
CA TYR A 146 1.80 -44.56 33.90
C TYR A 146 3.15 -44.47 34.62
N HIS A 147 3.94 -43.44 34.32
CA HIS A 147 5.26 -43.28 34.94
C HIS A 147 5.16 -42.83 36.40
N LEU A 148 4.15 -42.04 36.76
CA LEU A 148 3.86 -41.68 38.14
C LEU A 148 3.59 -42.92 39.02
N ASN A 149 2.80 -43.88 38.53
CA ASN A 149 2.58 -45.17 39.18
C ASN A 149 3.86 -46.00 39.34
N LYS A 150 4.80 -45.91 38.39
CA LYS A 150 6.07 -46.64 38.43
C LYS A 150 7.06 -46.02 39.41
N THR A 151 7.11 -44.70 39.51
CA THR A 151 7.96 -43.98 40.48
C THR A 151 7.61 -44.37 41.93
N LEU A 152 6.33 -44.64 42.21
CA LEU A 152 5.85 -45.11 43.52
C LEU A 152 6.30 -46.53 43.88
N ASN A 153 6.48 -47.39 42.86
CA ASN A 153 6.88 -48.79 43.02
C ASN A 153 8.41 -49.00 42.89
N GLY A 154 9.18 -47.93 42.71
CA GLY A 154 10.63 -47.93 42.62
C GLY A 154 11.15 -46.64 41.97
N SER A 155 11.97 -45.88 42.70
CA SER A 155 12.53 -44.62 42.21
C SER A 155 13.67 -44.86 41.21
N GLN A 156 13.36 -44.70 39.92
CA GLN A 156 14.38 -44.51 38.88
C GLN A 156 14.36 -43.04 38.44
N PRO A 157 15.52 -42.36 38.38
CA PRO A 157 15.59 -40.94 38.00
C PRO A 157 15.02 -40.66 36.61
N LEU A 158 15.08 -41.64 35.71
CA LEU A 158 14.52 -41.55 34.36
C LEU A 158 12.98 -41.45 34.37
N PHE A 159 12.28 -42.06 35.34
CA PHE A 159 10.83 -41.93 35.43
C PHE A 159 10.41 -40.55 35.95
N GLU A 160 11.17 -39.98 36.88
CA GLU A 160 10.97 -38.59 37.34
C GLU A 160 11.21 -37.58 36.21
N GLU A 161 12.23 -37.81 35.37
CA GLU A 161 12.49 -36.99 34.18
C GLU A 161 11.30 -37.01 33.21
N ILE A 162 10.74 -38.19 32.91
CA ILE A 162 9.59 -38.33 32.01
C ILE A 162 8.37 -37.59 32.56
N VAL A 163 8.09 -37.75 33.85
CA VAL A 163 6.98 -37.05 34.54
C VAL A 163 7.19 -35.54 34.44
N GLY A 164 8.41 -35.04 34.70
CA GLY A 164 8.75 -33.63 34.56
C GLY A 164 8.54 -33.10 33.14
N LYS A 165 9.05 -33.79 32.12
CA LYS A 165 8.88 -33.39 30.70
C LYS A 165 7.40 -33.35 30.28
N CYS A 166 6.58 -34.29 30.74
CA CYS A 166 5.14 -34.27 30.47
C CYS A 166 4.46 -33.01 31.02
N VAL A 167 4.78 -32.59 32.25
CA VAL A 167 4.23 -31.37 32.86
C VAL A 167 4.67 -30.12 32.10
N THR A 168 5.95 -30.03 31.75
CA THR A 168 6.48 -28.89 30.97
C THR A 168 5.79 -28.78 29.61
N LEU A 169 5.66 -29.90 28.89
CA LEU A 169 4.97 -29.92 27.59
C LEU A 169 3.49 -29.57 27.70
N LEU A 170 2.77 -30.14 28.66
CA LEU A 170 1.36 -29.79 28.90
C LEU A 170 1.21 -28.30 29.21
N THR A 171 2.08 -27.76 30.07
CA THR A 171 2.07 -26.33 30.43
C THR A 171 2.31 -25.45 29.21
N ASN A 172 3.32 -25.78 28.40
CA ASN A 172 3.65 -25.03 27.18
C ASN A 172 2.55 -25.13 26.13
N MET A 173 1.93 -26.30 25.97
CA MET A 173 0.83 -26.48 25.02
C MET A 173 -0.40 -25.68 25.45
N LEU A 174 -0.76 -25.70 26.74
CA LEU A 174 -1.93 -25.02 27.30
C LEU A 174 -1.72 -23.53 27.61
N SER A 175 -0.51 -22.99 27.43
CA SER A 175 -0.24 -21.56 27.46
C SER A 175 -0.45 -20.88 26.10
N SER A 176 -0.54 -21.65 25.02
CA SER A 176 -0.77 -21.15 23.66
C SER A 176 -2.27 -21.01 23.36
N ASP A 177 -2.70 -19.79 23.03
CA ASP A 177 -4.08 -19.50 22.62
C ASP A 177 -4.51 -20.33 21.40
N PHE A 178 -3.58 -20.57 20.46
CA PHE A 178 -3.82 -21.40 19.30
C PHE A 178 -4.14 -22.85 19.68
N THR A 179 -3.36 -23.45 20.58
CA THR A 179 -3.62 -24.82 21.05
C THR A 179 -4.92 -24.89 21.83
N MET A 180 -5.21 -23.89 22.66
CA MET A 180 -6.48 -23.81 23.40
C MET A 180 -7.68 -23.72 22.45
N ALA A 181 -7.58 -22.96 21.35
CA ALA A 181 -8.59 -22.93 20.29
C ALA A 181 -8.75 -24.27 19.59
N MET A 182 -7.65 -24.97 19.29
CA MET A 182 -7.70 -26.30 18.71
C MET A 182 -8.36 -27.33 19.63
N LEU A 183 -8.11 -27.28 20.93
CA LEU A 183 -8.76 -28.14 21.91
C LEU A 183 -10.24 -27.81 22.07
N TYR A 184 -10.60 -26.53 22.01
CA TYR A 184 -11.98 -26.10 22.01
C TYR A 184 -12.71 -26.66 20.79
N LEU A 185 -12.13 -26.61 19.59
CA LEU A 185 -12.71 -27.23 18.39
C LEU A 185 -12.83 -28.75 18.54
N ALA A 186 -11.76 -29.43 18.97
CA ALA A 186 -11.76 -30.88 19.15
C ALA A 186 -12.84 -31.36 20.14
N LYS A 187 -13.13 -30.57 21.18
CA LYS A 187 -14.20 -30.85 22.14
C LYS A 187 -15.59 -30.96 21.49
N TYR A 188 -15.86 -30.20 20.44
CA TYR A 188 -17.14 -30.24 19.72
C TYR A 188 -17.14 -31.24 18.56
N GLU A 189 -15.98 -31.50 17.95
CA GLU A 189 -15.85 -32.50 16.88
C GLU A 189 -16.00 -33.94 17.42
N ASP A 190 -15.46 -34.23 18.61
CA ASP A 190 -15.53 -35.54 19.25
C ASP A 190 -15.77 -35.43 20.76
N THR A 191 -17.06 -35.45 21.14
CA THR A 191 -17.49 -35.34 22.53
C THR A 191 -17.09 -36.54 23.39
N GLU A 192 -17.00 -37.73 22.79
CA GLU A 192 -16.58 -38.95 23.49
C GLU A 192 -15.09 -38.88 23.85
N PHE A 193 -14.27 -38.40 22.92
CA PHE A 193 -12.85 -38.17 23.14
C PHE A 193 -12.59 -37.15 24.26
N HIS A 194 -13.33 -36.04 24.29
CA HIS A 194 -13.22 -35.06 25.38
C HIS A 194 -13.56 -35.67 26.75
N SER A 195 -14.57 -36.55 26.80
CA SER A 195 -14.88 -37.30 28.02
C SER A 195 -13.73 -38.21 28.46
N GLU A 196 -12.94 -38.76 27.54
CA GLU A 196 -11.77 -39.57 27.85
C GLU A 196 -10.63 -38.73 28.47
N VAL A 197 -10.39 -37.53 27.94
CA VAL A 197 -9.43 -36.57 28.52
C VAL A 197 -9.83 -36.22 29.96
N LEU A 198 -11.10 -35.88 30.20
CA LEU A 198 -11.60 -35.57 31.55
C LEU A 198 -11.50 -36.77 32.50
N LYS A 199 -11.76 -37.98 32.00
CA LYS A 199 -11.60 -39.21 32.78
C LYS A 199 -10.14 -39.38 33.23
N LYS A 200 -9.17 -39.14 32.33
CA LYS A 200 -7.74 -39.21 32.68
C LYS A 200 -7.31 -38.12 33.65
N CYS A 201 -7.86 -36.91 33.54
CA CYS A 201 -7.64 -35.86 34.53
C CYS A 201 -8.11 -36.30 35.94
N LYS A 202 -9.32 -36.86 36.04
CA LYS A 202 -9.85 -37.38 37.31
C LYS A 202 -9.03 -38.54 37.87
N GLU A 203 -8.52 -39.44 37.02
CA GLU A 203 -7.64 -40.54 37.46
C GLU A 203 -6.35 -39.99 38.11
N ILE A 204 -5.78 -38.90 37.60
CA ILE A 204 -4.59 -38.23 38.17
C ILE A 204 -4.94 -37.57 39.51
N GLU A 205 -6.06 -36.86 39.61
CA GLU A 205 -6.53 -36.24 40.85
C GLU A 205 -6.82 -37.26 41.95
N GLN A 206 -7.47 -38.38 41.58
CA GLN A 206 -7.72 -39.50 42.49
C GLN A 206 -6.43 -40.13 42.98
N PHE A 207 -5.42 -40.26 42.12
CA PHE A 207 -4.12 -40.80 42.49
C PHE A 207 -3.43 -39.95 43.58
N TYR A 208 -3.44 -38.62 43.44
CA TYR A 208 -2.91 -37.71 44.47
C TYR A 208 -3.76 -37.73 45.75
N SER A 209 -5.08 -37.83 45.62
CA SER A 209 -5.98 -37.94 46.77
C SER A 209 -5.75 -39.23 47.59
N GLN A 210 -5.40 -40.33 46.93
CA GLN A 210 -5.09 -41.62 47.56
C GLN A 210 -3.66 -41.69 48.12
N ASN A 211 -2.76 -40.82 47.68
CA ASN A 211 -1.36 -40.78 48.10
C ASN A 211 -0.95 -39.38 48.59
N PRO A 212 -1.48 -38.89 49.72
CA PRO A 212 -1.30 -37.51 50.19
C PRO A 212 0.14 -37.15 50.60
N THR A 213 1.04 -38.13 50.67
CA THR A 213 2.48 -37.92 50.92
C THR A 213 3.23 -37.40 49.68
N LEU A 214 2.67 -37.59 48.48
CA LEU A 214 3.19 -37.03 47.23
C LEU A 214 2.50 -35.69 46.95
N ARG A 215 3.26 -34.59 46.92
CA ARG A 215 2.72 -33.30 46.50
C ARG A 215 2.57 -33.25 44.98
N SER A 216 1.39 -32.85 44.49
CA SER A 216 1.22 -32.50 43.09
C SER A 216 2.08 -31.27 42.75
N PRO A 217 2.79 -31.27 41.61
CA PRO A 217 3.38 -30.04 41.08
C PRO A 217 2.27 -29.01 40.81
N SER A 218 2.39 -27.77 41.29
CA SER A 218 1.37 -26.72 41.04
C SER A 218 1.07 -26.49 39.55
N ALA A 219 2.05 -26.76 38.69
CA ALA A 219 1.91 -26.72 37.24
C ALA A 219 0.94 -27.79 36.69
N ILE A 220 0.92 -29.02 37.24
CA ILE A 220 -0.03 -30.05 36.77
C ILE A 220 -1.45 -29.68 37.20
N ASP A 221 -1.66 -29.16 38.41
CA ASP A 221 -2.98 -28.74 38.88
C ASP A 221 -3.56 -27.62 37.99
N THR A 222 -2.71 -26.68 37.58
CA THR A 222 -3.09 -25.61 36.63
C THR A 222 -3.48 -26.18 35.26
N CYS A 223 -2.73 -27.18 34.76
CA CYS A 223 -3.04 -27.85 33.50
C CYS A 223 -4.38 -28.60 33.58
N LEU A 224 -4.62 -29.34 34.66
CA LEU A 224 -5.86 -30.08 34.88
C LEU A 224 -7.06 -29.12 34.95
N GLN A 225 -6.95 -28.00 35.67
CA GLN A 225 -8.01 -26.99 35.70
C GLN A 225 -8.34 -26.41 34.32
N LYS A 226 -7.32 -26.09 33.51
CA LYS A 226 -7.51 -25.61 32.14
C LYS A 226 -8.17 -26.65 31.22
N LEU A 227 -7.85 -27.93 31.40
CA LEU A 227 -8.45 -29.04 30.63
C LEU A 227 -9.89 -29.34 31.05
N HIS A 228 -10.24 -29.12 32.31
CA HIS A 228 -11.64 -29.19 32.78
C HIS A 228 -12.48 -28.07 32.16
N ASN A 229 -11.94 -26.85 32.13
CA ASN A 229 -12.64 -25.66 31.65
C ASN A 229 -11.97 -25.13 30.38
N ILE A 230 -12.06 -25.92 29.29
CA ILE A 230 -11.67 -25.47 27.96
C ILE A 230 -12.70 -24.46 27.48
N GLU A 231 -12.47 -23.20 27.84
CA GLU A 231 -13.22 -22.04 27.37
C GLU A 231 -12.29 -21.18 26.53
N LEU A 232 -12.79 -20.77 25.36
CA LEU A 232 -12.15 -19.68 24.65
C LEU A 232 -12.59 -18.39 25.31
N ASN A 233 -11.64 -17.72 25.97
CA ASN A 233 -11.73 -16.26 26.10
C ASN A 233 -11.52 -15.68 24.70
N ILE A 234 -12.54 -15.82 23.85
CA ILE A 234 -12.67 -14.98 22.67
C ILE A 234 -12.92 -13.60 23.29
N LYS A 235 -11.84 -12.87 23.56
CA LYS A 235 -11.93 -11.42 23.48
C LYS A 235 -12.35 -11.16 22.04
N THR A 236 -13.66 -11.07 21.82
CA THR A 236 -14.25 -10.42 20.65
C THR A 236 -13.93 -8.94 20.75
N GLU A 237 -12.64 -8.64 20.67
CA GLU A 237 -12.07 -7.31 20.50
C GLU A 237 -11.06 -7.39 19.36
N CYS A 238 -11.32 -8.21 18.36
CA CYS A 238 -10.97 -7.80 17.01
C CYS A 238 -12.21 -7.11 16.46
N GLU A 239 -12.54 -5.93 17.01
CA GLU A 239 -13.29 -4.98 16.20
C GLU A 239 -12.46 -4.79 14.92
N PRO A 240 -13.07 -4.98 13.74
CA PRO A 240 -12.34 -4.86 12.52
C PRO A 240 -11.77 -3.45 12.48
N VAL A 241 -10.44 -3.37 12.31
CA VAL A 241 -9.83 -2.24 11.63
C VAL A 241 -10.73 -1.97 10.44
N THR A 242 -11.47 -0.87 10.45
CA THR A 242 -12.42 -0.59 9.38
C THR A 242 -11.60 -0.63 8.08
N TYR A 243 -11.92 -1.58 7.20
CA TYR A 243 -11.24 -1.70 5.92
C TYR A 243 -11.44 -0.43 5.09
N CYS A 244 -12.37 0.44 5.53
CA CYS A 244 -12.70 1.75 5.02
C CYS A 244 -11.59 2.79 5.18
N LEU A 245 -10.80 2.80 6.27
CA LEU A 245 -9.96 3.97 6.58
C LEU A 245 -8.90 4.27 5.51
N GLN A 246 -8.12 3.25 5.12
CA GLN A 246 -7.07 3.44 4.12
C GLN A 246 -7.65 3.81 2.74
N PRO A 247 -8.68 3.13 2.21
CA PRO A 247 -9.33 3.50 0.97
C PRO A 247 -9.97 4.89 1.02
N LEU A 248 -10.59 5.26 2.13
CA LEU A 248 -11.19 6.59 2.30
C LEU A 248 -10.12 7.68 2.25
N LEU A 249 -9.00 7.51 2.96
CA LEU A 249 -7.87 8.44 2.86
C LEU A 249 -7.29 8.47 1.43
N ALA A 250 -7.22 7.34 0.74
CA ALA A 250 -6.76 7.30 -0.65
C ALA A 250 -7.66 8.13 -1.58
N VAL A 251 -8.99 8.02 -1.43
CA VAL A 251 -9.97 8.77 -2.21
C VAL A 251 -9.93 10.27 -1.86
N GLU A 252 -10.00 10.62 -0.57
CA GLU A 252 -10.06 12.02 -0.12
C GLU A 252 -8.80 12.81 -0.53
N ILE A 253 -7.61 12.23 -0.35
CA ILE A 253 -6.35 12.91 -0.69
C ILE A 253 -6.14 12.98 -2.21
N MET A 254 -6.65 12.01 -2.97
CA MET A 254 -6.65 12.09 -4.43
C MET A 254 -7.55 13.22 -4.94
N LEU A 255 -8.74 13.39 -4.36
CA LEU A 255 -9.68 14.44 -4.77
C LEU A 255 -9.28 15.83 -4.26
N ALA A 256 -8.77 15.92 -3.03
CA ALA A 256 -8.40 17.18 -2.40
C ALA A 256 -7.04 17.09 -1.67
N PRO A 257 -5.91 17.07 -2.42
CA PRO A 257 -4.56 16.95 -1.86
C PRO A 257 -4.18 18.01 -0.81
N GLY A 258 -4.76 19.21 -0.94
CA GLY A 258 -4.50 20.36 -0.07
C GLY A 258 -5.62 20.64 0.95
N CYS A 259 -6.48 19.65 1.24
CA CYS A 259 -7.58 19.84 2.17
C CYS A 259 -7.11 20.30 3.57
N GLU A 260 -7.97 21.09 4.22
CA GLU A 260 -7.71 21.57 5.56
C GLU A 260 -7.67 20.40 6.56
N THR A 261 -6.80 20.51 7.55
CA THR A 261 -6.66 19.48 8.58
C THR A 261 -8.00 19.25 9.30
N ASN A 262 -8.73 20.33 9.60
CA ASN A 262 -10.05 20.29 10.26
C ASN A 262 -11.06 19.42 9.51
N TYR A 263 -11.07 19.51 8.17
CA TYR A 263 -12.00 18.75 7.33
C TYR A 263 -11.74 17.24 7.45
N LEU A 264 -10.48 16.81 7.37
CA LEU A 264 -10.11 15.41 7.54
C LEU A 264 -10.41 14.92 8.96
N VAL A 265 -10.07 15.71 9.98
CA VAL A 265 -10.31 15.38 11.39
C VAL A 265 -11.80 15.18 11.65
N SER A 266 -12.66 16.05 11.10
CA SER A 266 -14.11 15.94 11.26
C SER A 266 -14.67 14.62 10.71
N LYS A 267 -14.10 14.11 9.60
CA LYS A 267 -14.45 12.79 9.06
C LYS A 267 -13.89 11.65 9.91
N LEU A 268 -12.66 11.78 10.39
CA LEU A 268 -11.98 10.73 11.17
C LEU A 268 -12.59 10.51 12.56
N ILE A 269 -13.12 11.56 13.19
CA ILE A 269 -13.78 11.47 14.51
C ILE A 269 -15.00 10.54 14.46
N MET A 270 -15.62 10.37 13.29
CA MET A 270 -16.76 9.46 13.12
C MET A 270 -16.37 7.97 13.22
N LEU A 271 -15.07 7.62 13.21
CA LEU A 271 -14.55 6.25 13.08
C LEU A 271 -14.07 5.61 14.40
N GLN A 272 -14.48 6.12 15.56
CA GLN A 272 -14.13 5.70 16.96
C GLN A 272 -12.99 6.50 17.63
N ASN A 273 -12.93 6.48 18.97
CA ASN A 273 -11.92 7.17 19.79
C ASN A 273 -11.11 6.18 20.66
N ASN A 274 -9.99 5.68 20.13
CA ASN A 274 -9.08 4.78 20.85
C ASN A 274 -7.64 4.86 20.27
N PRO A 275 -6.62 4.34 20.98
CA PRO A 275 -5.25 4.17 20.43
C PRO A 275 -5.22 3.44 19.07
N ARG A 276 -6.25 2.63 18.79
CA ARG A 276 -6.37 1.89 17.54
C ARG A 276 -6.58 2.81 16.35
N LEU A 277 -7.41 3.85 16.46
CA LEU A 277 -7.60 4.84 15.39
C LEU A 277 -6.27 5.47 14.96
N TYR A 278 -5.44 5.91 15.91
CA TYR A 278 -4.12 6.48 15.61
C TYR A 278 -3.22 5.46 14.89
N CYS A 279 -3.19 4.21 15.37
CA CYS A 279 -2.45 3.13 14.71
C CYS A 279 -2.94 2.88 13.28
N ASP A 280 -4.25 2.87 13.07
CA ASP A 280 -4.83 2.60 11.75
C ASP A 280 -4.65 3.76 10.77
N ILE A 281 -4.66 5.01 11.24
CA ILE A 281 -4.30 6.17 10.41
C ILE A 281 -2.82 6.06 10.00
N MET A 282 -1.90 5.76 10.94
CA MET A 282 -0.48 5.55 10.60
C MET A 282 -0.32 4.43 9.57
N ARG A 283 -0.97 3.28 9.81
CA ARG A 283 -0.97 2.13 8.91
C ARG A 283 -1.49 2.50 7.52
N ALA A 284 -2.59 3.26 7.43
CA ALA A 284 -3.16 3.73 6.18
C ALA A 284 -2.19 4.64 5.40
N CYS A 285 -1.56 5.60 6.08
CA CYS A 285 -0.56 6.47 5.48
C CYS A 285 0.65 5.68 4.94
N LEU A 286 1.16 4.72 5.71
CA LEU A 286 2.28 3.86 5.30
C LEU A 286 1.93 2.98 4.09
N ILE A 287 0.73 2.38 4.06
CA ILE A 287 0.26 1.58 2.91
C ILE A 287 0.14 2.45 1.66
N ASN A 288 -0.48 3.63 1.78
CA ASN A 288 -0.63 4.56 0.66
C ASN A 288 0.74 5.01 0.13
N LEU A 289 1.63 5.47 1.02
CA LEU A 289 2.99 5.86 0.64
C LEU A 289 3.73 4.70 -0.04
N ASN A 290 3.72 3.51 0.53
CA ASN A 290 4.36 2.32 -0.05
C ASN A 290 3.83 2.01 -1.47
N SER A 291 2.55 2.26 -1.72
CA SER A 291 1.91 2.02 -3.02
C SER A 291 2.35 3.01 -4.11
N VAL A 292 2.85 4.19 -3.73
CA VAL A 292 3.25 5.26 -4.67
C VAL A 292 4.76 5.53 -4.72
N LEU A 293 5.58 4.85 -3.93
CA LEU A 293 7.05 5.00 -3.98
C LEU A 293 7.58 4.75 -5.40
N GLY A 294 8.34 5.70 -5.95
CA GLY A 294 8.85 5.68 -7.31
C GLY A 294 7.90 6.25 -8.38
N THR A 295 6.70 6.70 -8.00
CA THR A 295 5.72 7.33 -8.89
C THR A 295 5.69 8.86 -8.72
N SER A 296 4.91 9.57 -9.54
CA SER A 296 4.74 11.03 -9.42
C SER A 296 4.02 11.48 -8.14
N GLU A 297 3.30 10.58 -7.46
CA GLU A 297 2.55 10.90 -6.24
C GLU A 297 3.36 10.66 -4.95
N GLU A 298 4.59 10.15 -5.06
CA GLU A 298 5.48 9.88 -3.92
C GLU A 298 5.69 11.12 -3.05
N SER A 299 5.89 12.29 -3.67
CA SER A 299 6.10 13.54 -2.94
C SER A 299 4.87 13.97 -2.12
N LEU A 300 3.66 13.79 -2.66
CA LEU A 300 2.42 14.15 -1.98
C LEU A 300 2.17 13.25 -0.77
N TRP A 301 2.21 11.93 -0.96
CA TRP A 301 2.00 10.98 0.14
C TRP A 301 3.11 11.02 1.17
N GLY A 302 4.35 11.30 0.75
CA GLY A 302 5.47 11.55 1.64
C GLY A 302 5.23 12.77 2.53
N ALA A 303 4.89 13.92 1.93
CA ALA A 303 4.55 15.13 2.67
C ALA A 303 3.35 14.92 3.59
N PHE A 304 2.30 14.23 3.12
CA PHE A 304 1.12 13.94 3.93
C PHE A 304 1.47 13.09 5.15
N THR A 305 2.23 12.00 4.96
CA THR A 305 2.60 11.07 6.03
C THR A 305 3.55 11.67 7.06
N ILE A 306 4.51 12.49 6.63
CA ILE A 306 5.53 13.05 7.54
C ILE A 306 5.10 14.38 8.15
N LEU A 307 4.42 15.26 7.40
CA LEU A 307 4.12 16.63 7.82
C LEU A 307 2.64 16.85 8.18
N LYS A 308 1.70 16.28 7.42
CA LYS A 308 0.25 16.46 7.71
C LYS A 308 -0.20 15.62 8.89
N LEU A 309 0.25 14.37 8.96
CA LEU A 309 -0.18 13.40 9.96
C LEU A 309 0.04 13.86 11.42
N PRO A 310 1.19 14.43 11.82
CA PRO A 310 1.35 14.97 13.18
C PRO A 310 0.32 16.06 13.52
N ASN A 311 -0.03 16.90 12.55
CA ASN A 311 -1.03 17.95 12.73
C ASN A 311 -2.46 17.38 12.80
N ILE A 312 -2.77 16.34 12.01
CA ILE A 312 -4.03 15.59 12.14
C ILE A 312 -4.14 14.99 13.54
N PHE A 313 -3.07 14.38 14.06
CA PHE A 313 -3.06 13.80 15.40
C PHE A 313 -3.22 14.84 16.49
N LYS A 314 -2.52 15.98 16.37
CA LYS A 314 -2.64 17.09 17.30
C LYS A 314 -4.09 17.55 17.39
N GLN A 315 -4.71 17.76 16.24
CA GLN A 315 -6.06 18.27 16.20
C GLN A 315 -7.11 17.22 16.62
N LEU A 316 -6.97 15.96 16.22
CA LEU A 316 -7.80 14.85 16.73
C LEU A 316 -7.73 14.79 18.25
N HIS A 317 -6.52 14.81 18.81
CA HIS A 317 -6.30 14.78 20.25
C HIS A 317 -6.96 15.96 20.97
N CYS A 318 -6.81 17.18 20.45
CA CYS A 318 -7.46 18.36 21.02
C CYS A 318 -9.00 18.31 20.92
N THR A 319 -9.55 17.80 19.82
CA THR A 319 -11.00 17.78 19.59
C THR A 319 -11.70 16.72 20.43
N LEU A 320 -11.04 15.59 20.71
CA LEU A 320 -11.62 14.47 21.45
C LEU A 320 -11.59 14.63 22.98
N ARG A 321 -10.82 15.60 23.50
CA ARG A 321 -10.61 15.79 24.95
C ARG A 321 -11.35 16.99 25.57
N ASP A 322 -12.14 17.75 24.81
CA ASP A 322 -12.89 18.94 25.26
C ASP A 322 -12.06 20.04 25.99
N ASP A 323 -10.74 19.92 26.02
CA ASP A 323 -9.83 20.81 26.74
C ASP A 323 -8.91 21.54 25.75
N ALA A 324 -9.41 22.61 25.13
CA ALA A 324 -8.64 23.45 24.21
C ALA A 324 -7.52 24.27 24.91
N THR A 325 -7.46 24.25 26.24
CA THR A 325 -6.70 25.23 27.05
C THR A 325 -5.63 24.65 27.98
N GLN A 326 -5.44 23.32 28.06
CA GLN A 326 -4.35 22.74 28.86
C GLN A 326 -3.16 22.33 28.00
N SER A 327 -1.95 22.76 28.37
CA SER A 327 -0.71 22.24 27.79
C SER A 327 -0.47 20.81 28.30
N TYR A 328 -0.88 19.81 27.55
CA TYR A 328 -0.53 18.41 27.84
C TYR A 328 0.97 18.19 27.61
N GLU A 329 1.61 17.39 28.47
CA GLU A 329 3.02 17.02 28.30
C GLU A 329 3.20 16.00 27.15
N TYR A 330 2.22 15.10 26.95
CA TYR A 330 2.14 14.13 25.87
C TYR A 330 0.74 13.48 25.79
N SER A 331 0.49 12.67 24.75
CA SER A 331 -0.72 11.84 24.60
C SER A 331 -0.42 10.36 24.84
N GLN A 332 -1.04 9.75 25.85
CA GLN A 332 -0.90 8.31 26.13
C GLN A 332 -1.47 7.46 25.00
N ASP A 333 -2.60 7.85 24.42
CA ASP A 333 -3.25 7.09 23.34
C ASP A 333 -2.35 6.97 22.10
N ILE A 334 -1.56 8.01 21.82
CA ILE A 334 -0.59 7.99 20.73
C ILE A 334 0.58 7.07 21.07
N VAL A 335 1.09 7.08 22.31
CA VAL A 335 2.16 6.16 22.73
C VAL A 335 1.70 4.71 22.61
N ASP A 336 0.51 4.38 23.11
CA ASP A 336 -0.09 3.05 23.02
C ASP A 336 -0.32 2.62 21.56
N SER A 337 -0.64 3.57 20.67
CA SER A 337 -0.80 3.30 19.25
C SER A 337 0.51 2.86 18.56
N PHE A 338 1.67 3.32 19.04
CA PHE A 338 2.96 2.86 18.51
C PHE A 338 3.27 1.43 18.94
N ASP A 339 2.84 1.02 20.13
CA ASP A 339 2.98 -0.38 20.55
C ASP A 339 2.14 -1.32 19.67
N LEU A 340 0.97 -0.87 19.22
CA LEU A 340 0.18 -1.58 18.20
C LEU A 340 0.87 -1.55 16.82
N LEU A 341 1.38 -0.40 16.39
CA LEU A 341 2.04 -0.23 15.09
C LEU A 341 3.29 -1.13 14.96
N LEU A 342 4.09 -1.26 16.02
CA LEU A 342 5.30 -2.09 16.03
C LEU A 342 5.02 -3.58 15.79
N GLN A 343 3.80 -4.06 16.04
CA GLN A 343 3.36 -5.42 15.71
C GLN A 343 3.23 -5.63 14.19
N LEU A 344 3.12 -4.57 13.40
CA LEU A 344 3.03 -4.62 11.93
C LEU A 344 4.42 -4.68 11.27
N THR A 345 5.29 -5.56 11.78
CA THR A 345 6.71 -5.66 11.39
C THR A 345 6.92 -5.78 9.87
N PRO A 346 6.17 -6.59 9.10
CA PRO A 346 6.38 -6.69 7.65
C PRO A 346 6.17 -5.38 6.89
N LEU A 347 5.19 -4.56 7.31
CA LEU A 347 4.96 -3.26 6.68
C LEU A 347 6.11 -2.29 7.00
N LEU A 348 6.53 -2.26 8.26
CA LEU A 348 7.63 -1.39 8.71
C LEU A 348 8.96 -1.80 8.05
N ASP A 349 9.25 -3.09 7.92
CA ASP A 349 10.47 -3.59 7.27
C ASP A 349 10.52 -3.20 5.78
N ILE A 350 9.38 -3.28 5.08
CA ILE A 350 9.28 -2.82 3.68
C ILE A 350 9.52 -1.32 3.59
N MET A 351 8.94 -0.54 4.50
CA MET A 351 9.10 0.91 4.53
C MET A 351 10.54 1.32 4.83
N ASP A 352 11.17 0.72 5.84
CA ASP A 352 12.56 1.00 6.20
C ASP A 352 13.51 0.63 5.06
N SER A 353 13.26 -0.49 4.38
CA SER A 353 14.03 -0.93 3.21
C SER A 353 13.89 0.05 2.03
N LYS A 354 12.67 0.44 1.67
CA LYS A 354 12.45 1.32 0.51
C LYS A 354 12.84 2.79 0.78
N CYS A 355 12.65 3.28 2.00
CA CYS A 355 13.00 4.65 2.37
C CYS A 355 14.45 4.82 2.85
N ASN A 356 15.16 3.72 3.07
CA ASN A 356 16.55 3.67 3.53
C ASN A 356 16.78 4.42 4.86
N CYS A 357 15.84 4.29 5.80
CA CYS A 357 15.92 4.86 7.14
C CYS A 357 14.94 4.16 8.08
N ASN A 358 15.13 4.31 9.40
CA ASN A 358 14.08 4.01 10.37
C ASN A 358 12.93 5.01 10.17
N PHE A 359 11.85 4.54 9.53
CA PHE A 359 10.71 5.38 9.18
C PHE A 359 9.90 5.77 10.42
N VAL A 360 9.82 4.87 11.41
CA VAL A 360 9.16 5.13 12.69
C VAL A 360 9.82 6.29 13.42
N GLU A 361 11.15 6.29 13.48
CA GLU A 361 11.92 7.40 14.07
C GLU A 361 11.60 8.75 13.41
N CYS A 362 11.45 8.78 12.08
CA CYS A 362 11.10 10.00 11.35
C CYS A 362 9.73 10.55 11.78
N ILE A 363 8.71 9.69 11.94
CA ILE A 363 7.38 10.11 12.42
C ILE A 363 7.47 10.60 13.87
N LEU A 364 8.18 9.87 14.74
CA LEU A 364 8.33 10.24 16.16
C LEU A 364 8.97 11.63 16.31
N ASN A 365 10.00 11.93 15.52
CA ASN A 365 10.66 13.24 15.57
C ASN A 365 9.71 14.39 15.18
N GLU A 366 8.79 14.19 14.25
CA GLU A 366 7.78 15.19 13.90
C GLU A 366 6.67 15.29 14.96
N LEU A 367 6.26 14.17 15.58
CA LEU A 367 5.31 14.16 16.70
C LEU A 367 5.86 14.86 17.96
N LEU A 368 7.18 14.79 18.17
CA LEU A 368 7.87 15.51 19.23
C LEU A 368 7.75 17.03 19.05
N LYS A 369 7.84 17.54 17.81
CA LYS A 369 7.70 18.99 17.52
C LYS A 369 6.32 19.54 17.84
N VAL A 370 5.27 18.70 17.77
CA VAL A 370 3.89 19.08 18.08
C VAL A 370 3.48 18.79 19.52
N ASN A 371 4.42 18.38 20.37
CA ASN A 371 4.23 18.06 21.80
C ASN A 371 3.21 16.92 22.05
N LEU A 372 3.18 15.91 21.17
CA LEU A 372 2.31 14.73 21.37
C LEU A 372 3.04 13.57 22.04
N ILE A 373 4.38 13.57 22.04
CA ILE A 373 5.22 12.58 22.70
C ILE A 373 6.43 13.28 23.35
N SER A 374 7.07 12.61 24.31
CA SER A 374 8.28 13.10 24.98
C SER A 374 9.55 12.46 24.40
N SER A 375 10.72 13.03 24.67
CA SER A 375 12.01 12.44 24.28
C SER A 375 12.22 11.04 24.86
N LYS A 376 11.69 10.75 26.06
CA LYS A 376 11.72 9.43 26.68
C LYS A 376 10.91 8.40 25.90
N HIS A 377 9.78 8.80 25.31
CA HIS A 377 8.97 7.92 24.48
C HIS A 377 9.65 7.62 23.14
N VAL A 378 10.33 8.61 22.55
CA VAL A 378 11.12 8.42 21.33
C VAL A 378 12.19 7.35 21.54
N THR A 379 12.96 7.43 22.63
CA THR A 379 14.00 6.45 22.94
C THR A 379 13.40 5.06 23.18
N TYR A 380 12.33 4.97 23.97
CA TYR A 380 11.64 3.72 24.27
C TYR A 380 11.14 2.97 23.02
N ILE A 381 10.47 3.69 22.10
CA ILE A 381 9.90 3.09 20.89
C ILE A 381 11.01 2.68 19.92
N ASN A 382 12.08 3.48 19.80
CA ASN A 382 13.23 3.15 18.96
C ASN A 382 13.96 1.90 19.46
N GLU A 383 14.23 1.78 20.76
CA GLU A 383 14.87 0.60 21.35
C GLU A 383 14.04 -0.67 21.10
N LYS A 384 12.71 -0.59 21.25
CA LYS A 384 11.81 -1.70 20.87
C LYS A 384 11.93 -2.06 19.39
N ARG A 385 11.95 -1.07 18.49
CA ARG A 385 12.07 -1.32 17.04
C ARG A 385 13.41 -1.94 16.67
N GLU A 386 14.52 -1.45 17.23
CA GLU A 386 15.88 -1.97 16.98
C GLU A 386 16.03 -3.43 17.41
N SER A 387 15.46 -3.80 18.56
CA SER A 387 15.47 -5.19 19.04
C SER A 387 14.84 -6.17 18.03
N MET A 388 13.84 -5.71 17.27
CA MET A 388 13.14 -6.48 16.24
C MET A 388 13.84 -6.48 14.87
N THR A 389 14.70 -5.48 14.58
CA THR A 389 15.39 -5.29 13.28
C THR A 389 16.81 -5.87 13.22
N SER A 390 17.32 -6.42 14.32
CA SER A 390 18.70 -6.95 14.45
C SER A 390 19.13 -7.96 13.38
N TRP A 391 18.19 -8.59 12.65
CA TRP A 391 18.46 -9.50 11.54
C TRP A 391 18.52 -8.83 10.15
N ILE A 392 17.92 -7.65 9.97
CA ILE A 392 17.82 -6.92 8.69
C ILE A 392 19.10 -6.12 8.39
N GLN A 393 19.76 -5.59 9.42
CA GLN A 393 21.02 -4.84 9.29
C GLN A 393 22.13 -5.63 8.59
N LYS A 394 22.06 -6.98 8.57
CA LYS A 394 23.02 -7.85 7.87
C LYS A 394 22.88 -7.86 6.34
N ILE A 395 21.81 -7.28 5.78
CA ILE A 395 21.54 -7.27 4.32
C ILE A 395 21.83 -5.88 3.70
N GLN A 396 22.09 -4.86 4.53
CA GLN A 396 21.98 -3.44 4.16
C GLN A 396 23.26 -2.77 3.60
N ASP A 397 24.27 -3.56 3.19
CA ASP A 397 25.55 -3.01 2.68
C ASP A 397 25.56 -2.71 1.16
N CYS A 398 24.44 -2.84 0.43
CA CYS A 398 24.48 -2.83 -1.04
C CYS A 398 23.92 -1.59 -1.78
N ASN A 399 23.40 -0.51 -1.16
CA ASN A 399 22.94 0.66 -1.93
C ASN A 399 22.96 1.98 -1.13
N ILE A 400 24.12 2.67 -1.07
CA ILE A 400 24.34 3.89 -0.26
C ILE A 400 24.07 5.21 -1.04
N SER A 401 23.65 5.17 -2.31
CA SER A 401 23.67 6.40 -3.15
C SER A 401 22.47 7.35 -3.04
N GLN A 402 21.37 6.99 -2.35
CA GLN A 402 20.15 7.82 -2.32
C GLN A 402 19.84 8.34 -0.91
N GLN A 403 19.54 9.64 -0.79
CA GLN A 403 19.14 10.23 0.49
C GLN A 403 17.77 9.72 0.94
N PRO A 404 17.56 9.48 2.25
CA PRO A 404 16.27 8.97 2.74
C PRO A 404 15.11 9.92 2.46
N LEU A 405 14.03 9.40 1.88
CA LEU A 405 12.86 10.18 1.46
C LEU A 405 12.30 11.09 2.58
N PRO A 406 12.07 10.63 3.83
CA PRO A 406 11.58 11.48 4.91
C PRO A 406 12.47 12.71 5.18
N LYS A 407 13.80 12.53 5.12
CA LYS A 407 14.76 13.62 5.33
C LYS A 407 14.72 14.66 4.21
N VAL A 408 14.46 14.22 2.98
CA VAL A 408 14.29 15.13 1.83
C VAL A 408 13.00 15.94 1.98
N ILE A 409 11.91 15.31 2.40
CA ILE A 409 10.61 15.97 2.66
C ILE A 409 10.74 17.05 3.75
N ILE A 410 11.35 16.73 4.89
CA ILE A 410 11.53 17.69 5.99
C ILE A 410 12.40 18.90 5.55
N ARG A 411 13.39 18.69 4.68
CA ARG A 411 14.22 19.78 4.14
C ARG A 411 13.50 20.67 3.12
N ALA A 412 12.34 20.25 2.62
CA ALA A 412 11.58 21.05 1.69
C ALA A 412 10.80 22.19 2.38
N GLU A 413 10.40 22.06 3.66
CA GLU A 413 9.68 23.15 4.36
C GLU A 413 10.51 24.44 4.47
N PRO A 414 11.79 24.41 4.92
CA PRO A 414 12.62 25.62 4.94
C PRO A 414 12.91 26.17 3.54
N THR A 415 12.96 25.30 2.54
CA THR A 415 13.16 25.69 1.14
C THR A 415 11.94 26.43 0.60
N LEU A 416 10.72 25.94 0.88
CA LEU A 416 9.47 26.63 0.59
C LEU A 416 9.40 27.99 1.30
N ALA A 417 9.76 28.05 2.59
CA ALA A 417 9.79 29.31 3.33
C ALA A 417 10.76 30.33 2.70
N ARG A 418 11.94 29.89 2.25
CA ARG A 418 12.92 30.74 1.54
C ARG A 418 12.39 31.20 0.18
N LEU A 419 11.71 30.33 -0.56
CA LEU A 419 11.08 30.66 -1.84
C LEU A 419 10.02 31.74 -1.68
N LEU A 420 9.11 31.56 -0.70
CA LEU A 420 8.07 32.55 -0.42
C LEU A 420 8.66 33.92 -0.09
N ARG A 421 9.74 33.99 0.70
CA ARG A 421 10.45 35.25 0.99
C ARG A 421 11.12 35.86 -0.24
N THR A 422 11.61 35.03 -1.15
CA THR A 422 12.26 35.48 -2.40
C THR A 422 11.24 36.05 -3.38
N LEU A 423 10.03 35.48 -3.43
CA LEU A 423 8.93 36.00 -4.25
C LEU A 423 8.32 37.29 -3.70
N ASP A 424 8.43 37.57 -2.39
CA ASP A 424 7.92 38.80 -1.75
C ASP A 424 8.80 40.04 -1.95
N ALA A 425 10.08 39.87 -2.29
CA ALA A 425 11.02 40.95 -2.21
C ALA A 425 11.02 41.79 -3.51
N ASP A 426 10.30 42.91 -3.45
CA ASP A 426 10.04 43.86 -4.55
C ASP A 426 11.29 44.39 -5.30
N ASN A 427 12.51 44.18 -4.77
CA ASN A 427 13.77 44.73 -5.30
C ASN A 427 14.89 43.68 -5.52
N ILE A 428 14.56 42.39 -5.68
CA ILE A 428 15.61 41.38 -5.96
C ILE A 428 16.11 41.49 -7.40
N LYS A 429 17.44 41.54 -7.57
CA LYS A 429 18.11 41.42 -8.88
C LYS A 429 17.63 40.16 -9.60
N MET A 430 17.13 40.29 -10.83
CA MET A 430 16.59 39.17 -11.63
C MET A 430 17.47 37.91 -11.64
N VAL A 431 18.80 38.10 -11.66
CA VAL A 431 19.80 37.02 -11.61
C VAL A 431 19.68 36.16 -10.33
N ARG A 432 19.41 36.77 -9.16
CA ARG A 432 19.23 36.02 -7.90
C ARG A 432 17.96 35.18 -7.92
N VAL A 433 16.86 35.69 -8.50
CA VAL A 433 15.63 34.91 -8.60
C VAL A 433 15.79 33.76 -9.60
N GLN A 434 16.46 33.99 -10.72
CA GLN A 434 16.80 32.94 -11.69
C GLN A 434 17.61 31.81 -11.04
N THR A 435 18.59 32.14 -10.19
CA THR A 435 19.38 31.14 -9.45
C THR A 435 18.60 30.35 -8.40
N VAL A 436 17.41 30.81 -8.02
CA VAL A 436 16.55 30.13 -7.04
C VAL A 436 15.44 29.32 -7.73
N LEU A 437 14.77 29.86 -8.75
CA LEU A 437 13.61 29.22 -9.39
C LEU A 437 14.01 28.12 -10.39
N CYS A 438 14.99 28.36 -11.25
CA CYS A 438 15.33 27.42 -12.32
C CYS A 438 15.85 26.06 -11.81
N PRO A 439 16.68 25.98 -10.75
CA PRO A 439 17.16 24.69 -10.23
C PRO A 439 16.09 23.83 -9.55
N ILE A 440 14.95 24.42 -9.20
CA ILE A 440 13.88 23.72 -8.48
C ILE A 440 12.96 22.99 -9.46
N LEU A 441 13.03 23.28 -10.76
CA LEU A 441 12.23 22.61 -11.78
C LEU A 441 12.43 21.08 -11.78
N GLY A 442 11.35 20.34 -12.04
CA GLY A 442 11.32 18.88 -11.98
C GLY A 442 10.91 18.35 -10.60
N LYS A 443 11.54 17.26 -10.13
CA LYS A 443 11.13 16.53 -8.91
C LYS A 443 11.12 17.41 -7.65
N SER A 444 12.04 18.37 -7.54
CA SER A 444 12.08 19.30 -6.41
C SER A 444 10.85 20.22 -6.39
N PHE A 445 10.31 20.59 -7.55
CA PHE A 445 9.11 21.41 -7.65
C PHE A 445 7.87 20.62 -7.24
N ASP A 446 7.75 19.36 -7.67
CA ASP A 446 6.67 18.46 -7.25
C ASP A 446 6.67 18.32 -5.72
N LEU A 447 7.85 18.15 -5.11
CA LEU A 447 8.00 18.12 -3.65
C LEU A 447 7.60 19.44 -2.97
N ILE A 448 8.06 20.58 -3.49
CA ILE A 448 7.74 21.89 -2.89
C ILE A 448 6.25 22.19 -2.97
N THR A 449 5.59 21.86 -4.08
CA THR A 449 4.13 22.04 -4.20
C THR A 449 3.36 21.08 -3.30
N ALA A 450 3.81 19.82 -3.17
CA ALA A 450 3.23 18.84 -2.25
C ALA A 450 3.31 19.31 -0.79
N VAL A 451 4.48 19.79 -0.36
CA VAL A 451 4.65 20.39 0.98
C VAL A 451 3.78 21.62 1.15
N ALA A 452 3.72 22.51 0.15
CA ALA A 452 2.87 23.69 0.21
C ALA A 452 1.37 23.34 0.32
N ALA A 453 0.92 22.27 -0.36
CA ALA A 453 -0.45 21.77 -0.28
C ALA A 453 -0.78 21.25 1.12
N VAL A 454 0.07 20.36 1.65
CA VAL A 454 -0.08 19.77 2.98
C VAL A 454 -0.04 20.83 4.10
N ASP A 455 0.87 21.80 4.00
CA ASP A 455 1.02 22.92 4.95
C ASP A 455 -0.10 23.95 4.89
N GLY A 456 -1.02 23.88 3.92
CA GLY A 456 -2.03 24.92 3.69
C GLY A 456 -1.45 26.23 3.15
N LYS A 457 -0.21 26.23 2.62
CA LYS A 457 0.47 27.41 2.05
C LYS A 457 0.40 27.49 0.53
N LEU A 458 -0.26 26.53 -0.14
CA LEU A 458 -0.32 26.46 -1.59
C LEU A 458 -0.95 27.71 -2.21
N ARG A 459 -2.09 28.19 -1.69
CA ARG A 459 -2.74 29.41 -2.21
C ARG A 459 -1.85 30.65 -2.08
N THR A 460 -1.14 30.77 -0.96
CA THR A 460 -0.15 31.83 -0.73
C THR A 460 1.00 31.73 -1.74
N PHE A 461 1.50 30.52 -2.00
CA PHE A 461 2.56 30.28 -2.98
C PHE A 461 2.11 30.66 -4.39
N VAL A 462 0.91 30.23 -4.79
CA VAL A 462 0.31 30.55 -6.09
C VAL A 462 0.10 32.06 -6.25
N THR A 463 -0.48 32.72 -5.26
CA THR A 463 -0.73 34.18 -5.30
C THR A 463 0.56 34.96 -5.53
N LYS A 464 1.65 34.58 -4.84
CA LYS A 464 2.96 35.22 -5.01
C LYS A 464 3.56 34.92 -6.37
N LEU A 465 3.38 33.69 -6.88
CA LEU A 465 3.87 33.29 -8.18
C LEU A 465 3.12 33.99 -9.33
N ILE A 466 1.82 34.24 -9.18
CA ILE A 466 1.01 35.06 -10.11
C ILE A 466 1.54 36.48 -10.14
N LYS A 467 1.65 37.14 -8.97
CA LYS A 467 2.24 38.49 -8.87
C LYS A 467 3.64 38.55 -9.50
N PHE A 468 4.44 37.52 -9.28
CA PHE A 468 5.76 37.39 -9.88
C PHE A 468 5.69 37.30 -11.42
N ASN A 469 4.81 36.45 -11.96
CA ASN A 469 4.62 36.30 -13.41
C ASN A 469 4.15 37.61 -14.05
N GLU A 470 3.23 38.33 -13.39
CA GLU A 470 2.72 39.63 -13.82
C GLU A 470 3.83 40.68 -13.98
N THR A 471 4.76 40.74 -13.03
CA THR A 471 5.88 41.70 -13.04
C THR A 471 6.79 41.54 -14.26
N TYR A 472 6.95 40.33 -14.81
CA TYR A 472 7.89 40.06 -15.89
C TYR A 472 7.25 39.95 -17.29
N LYS A 473 5.93 40.18 -17.42
CA LYS A 473 5.20 39.99 -18.67
C LYS A 473 5.61 40.96 -19.80
N TYR A 474 6.07 42.18 -19.50
CA TYR A 474 6.65 43.11 -20.49
C TYR A 474 7.90 43.84 -19.98
N GLY A 475 8.68 44.43 -20.88
CA GLY A 475 9.97 45.04 -20.56
C GLY A 475 9.87 46.52 -20.23
N HIS A 476 10.78 47.01 -19.37
CA HIS A 476 10.86 48.41 -18.94
C HIS A 476 12.07 49.17 -19.54
N GLY A 477 12.54 48.78 -20.73
CA GLY A 477 13.68 49.44 -21.39
C GLY A 477 15.06 48.92 -20.96
N GLU A 478 15.14 47.64 -20.60
CA GLU A 478 16.35 46.98 -20.08
C GLU A 478 17.34 46.57 -21.18
N GLY A 479 18.60 46.36 -20.81
CA GLY A 479 19.63 45.85 -21.72
C GLY A 479 19.35 44.42 -22.22
N PRO A 480 19.98 43.98 -23.33
CA PRO A 480 19.64 42.72 -24.01
C PRO A 480 19.72 41.49 -23.10
N LYS A 481 20.77 41.36 -22.27
CA LYS A 481 20.91 40.24 -21.32
C LYS A 481 19.82 40.21 -20.24
N GLN A 482 19.45 41.37 -19.70
CA GLN A 482 18.39 41.48 -18.69
C GLN A 482 17.02 41.14 -19.29
N SER A 483 16.77 41.59 -20.52
CA SER A 483 15.54 41.25 -21.24
C SER A 483 15.37 39.76 -21.49
N GLN A 484 16.47 39.02 -21.72
CA GLN A 484 16.46 37.56 -21.85
C GLN A 484 16.19 36.87 -20.51
N THR A 485 16.84 37.30 -19.43
CA THR A 485 16.57 36.78 -18.08
C THR A 485 15.11 37.01 -17.68
N ARG A 486 14.55 38.19 -17.95
CA ARG A 486 13.13 38.49 -17.72
C ARG A 486 12.21 37.54 -18.47
N ALA A 487 12.44 37.36 -19.77
CA ALA A 487 11.65 36.45 -20.59
C ALA A 487 11.69 35.01 -20.05
N LEU A 488 12.87 34.55 -19.61
CA LEU A 488 13.02 33.25 -18.98
C LEU A 488 12.25 33.14 -17.65
N LEU A 489 12.26 34.18 -16.81
CA LEU A 489 11.52 34.20 -15.55
C LEU A 489 9.99 34.16 -15.77
N PHE A 490 9.50 34.87 -16.79
CA PHE A 490 8.10 34.76 -17.21
C PHE A 490 7.77 33.33 -17.67
N ASP A 491 8.57 32.75 -18.57
CA ASP A 491 8.39 31.40 -19.10
C ASP A 491 8.35 30.34 -17.97
N VAL A 492 9.31 30.40 -17.04
CA VAL A 492 9.42 29.47 -15.91
C VAL A 492 8.24 29.60 -14.94
N SER A 493 7.87 30.83 -14.56
CA SER A 493 6.74 31.04 -13.64
C SER A 493 5.41 30.64 -14.27
N PHE A 494 5.22 30.89 -15.57
CA PHE A 494 4.06 30.43 -16.32
C PHE A 494 3.96 28.89 -16.35
N LEU A 495 5.08 28.20 -16.60
CA LEU A 495 5.15 26.74 -16.54
C LEU A 495 4.79 26.20 -15.14
N MET A 496 5.38 26.78 -14.10
CA MET A 496 5.11 26.38 -12.71
C MET A 496 3.63 26.53 -12.36
N LEU A 497 3.01 27.65 -12.73
CA LEU A 497 1.58 27.89 -12.51
C LEU A 497 0.70 26.90 -13.30
N CYS A 498 0.98 26.67 -14.58
CA CYS A 498 0.27 25.67 -15.39
C CYS A 498 0.37 24.26 -14.79
N SER A 499 1.55 23.90 -14.26
CA SER A 499 1.77 22.62 -13.58
C SER A 499 0.96 22.50 -12.29
N ILE A 500 0.89 23.57 -11.49
CA ILE A 500 0.06 23.60 -10.28
C ILE A 500 -1.43 23.40 -10.63
N VAL A 501 -1.94 24.10 -11.65
CA VAL A 501 -3.33 23.91 -12.11
C VAL A 501 -3.57 22.46 -12.57
N ASN A 502 -2.63 21.89 -13.31
CA ASN A 502 -2.70 20.49 -13.76
C ASN A 502 -2.68 19.44 -12.64
N ILE A 503 -2.17 19.77 -11.45
CA ILE A 503 -2.08 18.85 -10.30
C ILE A 503 -3.21 19.08 -9.30
N TYR A 504 -3.51 20.34 -8.97
CA TYR A 504 -4.40 20.71 -7.88
C TYR A 504 -5.71 21.38 -8.36
N GLY A 505 -5.86 21.63 -9.66
CA GLY A 505 -7.03 22.27 -10.26
C GLY A 505 -6.99 23.80 -10.25
N SER A 506 -7.81 24.41 -11.10
CA SER A 506 -7.91 25.86 -11.30
C SER A 506 -8.42 26.61 -10.08
N GLN A 507 -9.16 25.96 -9.18
CA GLN A 507 -9.68 26.57 -7.95
C GLN A 507 -8.59 27.08 -7.01
N VAL A 508 -7.36 26.54 -7.12
CA VAL A 508 -6.21 27.01 -6.34
C VAL A 508 -5.69 28.35 -6.85
N VAL A 509 -5.89 28.64 -8.14
CA VAL A 509 -5.49 29.88 -8.81
C VAL A 509 -6.60 30.91 -8.78
N LEU A 510 -7.82 30.52 -9.13
CA LEU A 510 -8.96 31.42 -9.24
C LEU A 510 -9.44 31.82 -7.83
N SER A 511 -9.46 33.12 -7.57
CA SER A 511 -10.11 33.67 -6.38
C SER A 511 -11.63 33.65 -6.55
N GLU A 512 -12.36 33.53 -5.43
CA GLU A 512 -13.84 33.60 -5.43
C GLU A 512 -14.35 34.98 -5.87
N GLU A 513 -13.56 36.02 -5.63
CA GLU A 513 -13.86 37.41 -6.00
C GLU A 513 -13.51 37.74 -7.47
N GLY A 514 -12.88 36.81 -8.18
CA GLY A 514 -12.38 37.02 -9.55
C GLY A 514 -11.13 37.90 -9.58
N GLY A 515 -9.99 37.32 -9.95
CA GLY A 515 -8.75 38.09 -10.11
C GLY A 515 -8.56 38.64 -11.53
N ASP A 516 -7.85 39.76 -11.61
CA ASP A 516 -7.61 40.53 -12.85
C ASP A 516 -6.23 40.26 -13.48
N SER A 517 -5.45 39.30 -12.96
CA SER A 517 -4.15 38.99 -13.55
C SER A 517 -4.29 38.33 -14.93
N PHE A 518 -3.27 38.49 -15.79
CA PHE A 518 -3.22 37.80 -17.07
C PHE A 518 -3.30 36.28 -16.88
N PHE A 519 -2.61 35.73 -15.89
CA PHE A 519 -2.61 34.28 -15.68
C PHE A 519 -3.98 33.76 -15.24
N GLU A 520 -4.67 34.46 -14.34
CA GLU A 520 -6.03 34.10 -13.93
C GLU A 520 -7.02 34.15 -15.11
N LEU A 521 -6.95 35.20 -15.93
CA LEU A 521 -7.72 35.30 -17.17
C LEU A 521 -7.42 34.12 -18.11
N TRP A 522 -6.13 33.83 -18.34
CA TRP A 522 -5.72 32.74 -19.21
C TRP A 522 -6.19 31.36 -18.69
N VAL A 523 -6.14 31.12 -17.37
CA VAL A 523 -6.67 29.88 -16.79
C VAL A 523 -8.18 29.77 -16.97
N ARG A 524 -8.92 30.84 -16.68
CA ARG A 524 -10.38 30.86 -16.81
C ARG A 524 -10.84 30.56 -18.23
N GLU A 525 -10.19 31.19 -19.22
CA GLU A 525 -10.64 31.17 -20.60
C GLU A 525 -9.98 30.06 -21.44
N SER A 526 -8.73 29.68 -21.15
CA SER A 526 -7.93 28.80 -22.03
C SER A 526 -7.44 27.49 -21.41
N MET A 527 -7.25 27.40 -20.09
CA MET A 527 -6.69 26.17 -19.51
C MET A 527 -7.67 25.00 -19.60
N VAL A 528 -7.26 23.91 -20.26
CA VAL A 528 -8.05 22.69 -20.39
C VAL A 528 -7.79 21.77 -19.19
N GLU A 529 -8.83 21.46 -18.44
CA GLU A 529 -8.77 20.60 -17.26
C GLU A 529 -9.76 19.44 -17.32
N LYS A 530 -9.53 18.41 -16.51
CA LYS A 530 -10.42 17.25 -16.38
C LYS A 530 -11.79 17.72 -15.86
N GLY A 531 -12.86 17.43 -16.61
CA GLY A 531 -14.23 17.83 -16.23
C GLY A 531 -14.58 19.30 -16.46
N ASN A 532 -13.66 20.11 -17.02
CA ASN A 532 -13.86 21.53 -17.33
C ASN A 532 -13.44 21.82 -18.78
N PRO A 533 -14.21 21.36 -19.79
CA PRO A 533 -13.90 21.63 -21.20
C PRO A 533 -13.99 23.12 -21.51
N LYS A 534 -13.15 23.60 -22.43
CA LYS A 534 -13.14 25.01 -22.88
C LYS A 534 -13.61 25.09 -24.33
N SER A 535 -14.36 26.14 -24.66
CA SER A 535 -14.78 26.38 -26.05
C SER A 535 -13.59 26.91 -26.86
N PRO A 536 -13.28 26.30 -28.03
CA PRO A 536 -12.26 26.81 -28.95
C PRO A 536 -12.55 28.25 -29.40
N GLU A 537 -13.81 28.61 -29.58
CA GLU A 537 -14.26 29.93 -29.99
C GLU A 537 -14.04 30.96 -28.88
N SER A 538 -14.37 30.61 -27.63
CA SER A 538 -14.12 31.46 -26.46
C SER A 538 -12.64 31.78 -26.28
N ILE A 539 -11.75 30.80 -26.50
CA ILE A 539 -10.30 31.02 -26.46
C ILE A 539 -9.86 32.06 -27.50
N LEU A 540 -10.43 32.02 -28.71
CA LEU A 540 -10.09 32.92 -29.80
C LEU A 540 -10.68 34.33 -29.63
N ALA A 541 -11.71 34.50 -28.81
CA ALA A 541 -12.35 35.80 -28.60
C ALA A 541 -11.41 36.86 -28.00
N LEU A 542 -10.31 36.44 -27.36
CA LEU A 542 -9.30 37.32 -26.74
C LEU A 542 -8.17 37.73 -27.70
N THR A 543 -8.24 37.32 -28.96
CA THR A 543 -7.13 37.47 -29.94
C THR A 543 -7.26 38.75 -30.78
N ASP A 544 -6.12 39.24 -31.26
CA ASP A 544 -5.98 40.42 -32.13
C ASP A 544 -5.31 40.00 -33.43
N ASN A 545 -6.06 40.06 -34.53
CA ASN A 545 -5.62 39.63 -35.87
C ASN A 545 -4.29 40.27 -36.30
N SER A 546 -4.06 41.55 -35.97
CA SER A 546 -2.81 42.23 -36.35
C SER A 546 -1.57 41.61 -35.69
N LYS A 547 -1.73 41.08 -34.47
CA LYS A 547 -0.67 40.40 -33.72
C LYS A 547 -0.52 38.95 -34.18
N VAL A 548 -1.59 38.31 -34.62
CA VAL A 548 -1.56 36.96 -35.20
C VAL A 548 -0.72 36.95 -36.48
N ASP A 549 -0.94 37.91 -37.39
CA ASP A 549 -0.15 38.04 -38.61
C ASP A 549 1.34 38.24 -38.32
N ALA A 550 1.66 39.09 -37.32
CA ALA A 550 3.03 39.31 -36.88
C ALA A 550 3.68 38.04 -36.29
N LEU A 551 2.93 37.25 -35.52
CA LEU A 551 3.41 35.97 -34.97
C LEU A 551 3.66 34.94 -36.07
N LEU A 552 2.75 34.82 -37.05
CA LEU A 552 2.92 33.92 -38.19
C LEU A 552 4.15 34.30 -39.02
N ALA A 553 4.39 35.59 -39.26
CA ALA A 553 5.60 36.07 -39.92
C ALA A 553 6.87 35.70 -39.13
N GLN A 554 6.84 35.86 -37.80
CA GLN A 554 7.97 35.51 -36.91
C GLN A 554 8.27 34.01 -36.92
N PHE A 555 7.24 33.14 -36.85
CA PHE A 555 7.48 31.70 -36.86
C PHE A 555 8.01 31.19 -38.21
N ASN A 556 7.69 31.88 -39.30
CA ASN A 556 8.18 31.56 -40.64
C ASN A 556 9.60 32.09 -40.92
N SER A 557 10.06 33.14 -40.25
CA SER A 557 11.36 33.77 -40.51
C SER A 557 12.56 33.03 -39.92
N ASN A 558 12.35 32.03 -39.05
CA ASN A 558 13.38 31.36 -38.25
C ASN A 558 14.24 32.31 -37.38
N GLU A 559 13.81 33.57 -37.19
CA GLU A 559 14.49 34.51 -36.30
C GLU A 559 14.01 34.37 -34.85
N ASP A 560 14.93 34.57 -33.90
CA ASP A 560 14.61 34.62 -32.47
C ASP A 560 13.79 35.87 -32.11
N PHE A 561 12.87 35.72 -31.15
CA PHE A 561 12.14 36.85 -30.59
C PHE A 561 13.08 37.92 -30.00
N LYS A 562 12.85 39.19 -30.36
CA LYS A 562 13.52 40.36 -29.75
C LYS A 562 12.97 40.60 -28.34
N THR A 563 13.51 39.91 -27.35
CA THR A 563 13.04 39.89 -25.94
C THR A 563 12.91 41.26 -25.27
N SER A 564 13.56 42.30 -25.78
CA SER A 564 13.44 43.68 -25.28
C SER A 564 12.11 44.36 -25.62
N GLN A 565 11.44 43.97 -26.71
CA GLN A 565 10.23 44.62 -27.22
C GLN A 565 8.97 43.75 -27.05
N VAL A 566 9.14 42.51 -26.59
CA VAL A 566 8.06 41.53 -26.46
C VAL A 566 7.25 41.74 -25.19
N LYS A 567 5.92 41.73 -25.38
CA LYS A 567 4.91 41.59 -24.34
C LYS A 567 4.39 40.15 -24.32
N TRP A 568 4.88 39.35 -23.38
CA TRP A 568 4.64 37.91 -23.33
C TRP A 568 3.18 37.54 -23.10
N ASN A 569 2.48 38.31 -22.26
CA ASN A 569 1.04 38.14 -22.06
C ASN A 569 0.24 38.26 -23.36
N GLU A 570 0.58 39.24 -24.21
CA GLU A 570 -0.08 39.43 -25.50
C GLU A 570 0.29 38.30 -26.48
N ILE A 571 1.54 37.83 -26.49
CA ILE A 571 1.93 36.68 -27.31
C ILE A 571 1.14 35.43 -26.90
N CYS A 572 1.12 35.09 -25.61
CA CYS A 572 0.43 33.91 -25.10
C CYS A 572 -1.06 33.89 -25.46
N LEU A 573 -1.74 35.04 -25.41
CA LEU A 573 -3.14 35.16 -25.83
C LEU A 573 -3.35 34.92 -27.33
N ASN A 574 -2.39 35.29 -28.19
CA ASN A 574 -2.54 35.23 -29.64
C ASN A 574 -2.00 33.94 -30.29
N VAL A 575 -1.18 33.16 -29.57
CA VAL A 575 -0.70 31.84 -30.05
C VAL A 575 -1.85 30.89 -30.46
N PRO A 576 -2.98 30.78 -29.71
CA PRO A 576 -4.16 30.03 -30.14
C PRO A 576 -4.66 30.34 -31.56
N ALA A 577 -4.75 31.62 -31.93
CA ALA A 577 -5.16 32.00 -33.27
C ALA A 577 -4.09 31.68 -34.32
N ALA A 578 -2.81 31.91 -34.00
CA ALA A 578 -1.72 31.55 -34.92
C ALA A 578 -1.68 30.03 -35.20
N ILE A 579 -1.87 29.19 -34.17
CA ILE A 579 -1.86 27.73 -34.36
C ILE A 579 -3.08 27.25 -35.15
N LYS A 580 -4.24 27.91 -34.99
CA LYS A 580 -5.43 27.68 -35.82
C LYS A 580 -5.13 27.93 -37.30
N GLU A 581 -4.54 29.07 -37.64
CA GLU A 581 -4.23 29.40 -39.03
C GLU A 581 -3.22 28.42 -39.64
N VAL A 582 -2.23 27.97 -38.86
CA VAL A 582 -1.29 26.91 -39.29
C VAL A 582 -2.01 25.59 -39.56
N LEU A 583 -2.94 25.19 -38.68
CA LEU A 583 -3.74 23.98 -38.88
C LEU A 583 -4.63 24.08 -40.12
N LEU A 584 -5.34 25.20 -40.30
CA LEU A 584 -6.21 25.43 -41.46
C LEU A 584 -5.42 25.44 -42.76
N ALA A 585 -4.26 26.08 -42.79
CA ALA A 585 -3.38 26.08 -43.96
C ALA A 585 -2.85 24.68 -44.29
N TRP A 586 -2.65 23.81 -43.28
CA TRP A 586 -2.31 22.40 -43.50
C TRP A 586 -3.51 21.56 -43.94
N GLU A 587 -4.70 21.87 -43.45
CA GLU A 587 -5.96 21.24 -43.89
C GLU A 587 -6.28 21.53 -45.35
N GLN A 588 -6.04 22.76 -45.78
CA GLN A 588 -6.25 23.23 -47.15
C GLN A 588 -5.12 22.86 -48.13
N GLY A 589 -4.01 22.30 -47.63
CA GLY A 589 -2.87 21.90 -48.46
C GLY A 589 -1.91 23.03 -48.85
N THR A 590 -2.11 24.24 -48.30
CA THR A 590 -1.20 25.40 -48.47
C THR A 590 0.14 25.16 -47.80
N LEU A 591 0.17 24.47 -46.66
CA LEU A 591 1.39 24.05 -45.96
C LEU A 591 1.62 22.55 -46.09
N SER A 592 2.86 22.14 -46.33
CA SER A 592 3.26 20.74 -46.24
C SER A 592 3.45 20.32 -44.78
N ALA A 593 3.46 19.01 -44.51
CA ALA A 593 3.78 18.50 -43.16
C ALA A 593 5.17 18.94 -42.66
N ASN A 594 6.12 19.14 -43.57
CA ASN A 594 7.46 19.64 -43.23
C ASN A 594 7.43 21.13 -42.84
N ASP A 595 6.60 21.94 -43.50
CA ASP A 595 6.43 23.35 -43.15
C ASP A 595 5.81 23.49 -41.76
N VAL A 596 4.75 22.72 -41.48
CA VAL A 596 4.13 22.66 -40.16
C VAL A 596 5.14 22.24 -39.11
N LYS A 597 5.88 21.14 -39.35
CA LYS A 597 6.93 20.68 -38.43
C LYS A 597 7.94 21.78 -38.11
N ARG A 598 8.45 22.49 -39.12
CA ARG A 598 9.38 23.61 -38.94
C ARG A 598 8.78 24.73 -38.08
N ILE A 599 7.54 25.13 -38.34
CA ILE A 599 6.84 26.17 -37.57
C ILE A 599 6.70 25.76 -36.09
N LEU A 600 6.30 24.51 -35.83
CA LEU A 600 6.16 23.98 -34.47
C LEU A 600 7.50 23.84 -33.74
N ASP A 601 8.55 23.43 -34.46
CA ASP A 601 9.92 23.36 -33.95
C ASP A 601 10.46 24.75 -33.59
N SER A 602 10.17 25.76 -34.43
CA SER A 602 10.48 27.17 -34.15
C SER A 602 9.77 27.65 -32.88
N MET A 603 8.48 27.36 -32.72
CA MET A 603 7.68 27.76 -31.55
C MET A 603 8.20 27.15 -30.24
N ARG A 604 8.63 25.89 -30.25
CA ARG A 604 9.10 25.16 -29.05
C ARG A 604 10.61 25.27 -28.78
N SER A 605 11.35 25.97 -29.64
CA SER A 605 12.83 26.02 -29.62
C SER A 605 13.39 26.62 -28.33
N LYS A 606 12.79 27.71 -27.84
CA LYS A 606 13.33 28.55 -26.75
C LYS A 606 12.33 28.83 -25.62
N TRP A 607 11.05 28.96 -25.95
CA TRP A 607 9.98 29.42 -25.04
C TRP A 607 8.91 28.34 -24.88
N CYS A 608 8.85 27.75 -23.69
CA CYS A 608 7.98 26.61 -23.39
C CYS A 608 6.52 27.01 -23.12
N CYS A 609 6.26 28.28 -22.81
CA CYS A 609 4.90 28.82 -22.67
C CYS A 609 4.11 28.81 -23.98
N LEU A 610 4.75 28.95 -25.15
CA LEU A 610 4.05 29.01 -26.44
C LEU A 610 3.42 27.66 -26.82
N PRO A 611 4.14 26.52 -26.80
CA PRO A 611 3.54 25.21 -27.04
C PRO A 611 2.37 24.88 -26.11
N ILE A 612 2.40 25.37 -24.86
CA ILE A 612 1.29 25.17 -23.91
C ILE A 612 0.04 25.94 -24.35
N CYS A 613 0.19 27.21 -24.72
CA CYS A 613 -0.93 28.02 -25.22
C CYS A 613 -1.51 27.43 -26.52
N ALA A 614 -0.65 26.97 -27.43
CA ALA A 614 -1.06 26.30 -28.66
C ALA A 614 -1.81 24.98 -28.37
N THR A 615 -1.26 24.18 -27.45
CA THR A 615 -1.87 22.90 -27.03
C THR A 615 -3.24 23.13 -26.41
N ALA A 616 -3.40 24.13 -25.55
CA ALA A 616 -4.68 24.42 -24.90
C ALA A 616 -5.83 24.62 -25.91
N TRP A 617 -5.57 25.35 -27.00
CA TRP A 617 -6.53 25.50 -28.08
C TRP A 617 -6.72 24.22 -28.90
N LEU A 618 -5.64 23.55 -29.32
CA LEU A 618 -5.72 22.29 -30.08
C LEU A 618 -6.52 21.23 -29.32
N CYS A 619 -6.29 21.13 -28.02
CA CYS A 619 -7.00 20.27 -27.09
C CYS A 619 -8.49 20.58 -27.06
N SER A 620 -8.86 21.85 -26.87
CA SER A 620 -10.26 22.29 -26.92
C SER A 620 -10.90 21.97 -28.27
N TYR A 621 -10.19 22.21 -29.37
CA TYR A 621 -10.69 21.98 -30.73
C TYR A 621 -10.93 20.49 -31.01
N MET A 622 -10.04 19.61 -30.56
CA MET A 622 -10.23 18.16 -30.70
C MET A 622 -11.52 17.64 -30.04
N GLN A 623 -12.02 18.29 -28.98
CA GLN A 623 -13.25 17.86 -28.30
C GLN A 623 -14.51 18.00 -29.18
N ILE A 624 -14.49 18.92 -30.15
CA ILE A 624 -15.64 19.19 -31.04
C ILE A 624 -15.49 18.54 -32.42
N LEU A 625 -14.40 17.82 -32.67
CA LEU A 625 -14.12 17.17 -33.95
C LEU A 625 -14.65 15.73 -34.01
N HIS A 626 -14.97 15.30 -35.23
CA HIS A 626 -15.16 13.88 -35.54
C HIS A 626 -13.82 13.14 -35.59
N GLN A 627 -13.85 11.82 -35.35
CA GLN A 627 -12.65 10.98 -35.20
C GLN A 627 -11.70 11.07 -36.40
N ASP A 628 -12.23 11.15 -37.62
CA ASP A 628 -11.44 11.21 -38.86
C ASP A 628 -10.65 12.53 -39.01
N ALA A 629 -11.10 13.61 -38.36
CA ALA A 629 -10.46 14.92 -38.39
C ALA A 629 -9.39 15.11 -37.30
N LEU A 630 -9.27 14.18 -36.34
CA LEU A 630 -8.35 14.31 -35.20
C LEU A 630 -6.87 14.18 -35.57
N LEU A 631 -6.55 13.55 -36.71
CA LEU A 631 -5.17 13.16 -37.03
C LEU A 631 -4.20 14.35 -37.09
N LYS A 632 -4.58 15.44 -37.77
CA LYS A 632 -3.73 16.63 -37.92
C LYS A 632 -3.50 17.37 -36.60
N PRO A 633 -4.53 17.78 -35.84
CA PRO A 633 -4.32 18.45 -34.55
C PRO A 633 -3.58 17.56 -33.55
N MET A 634 -3.84 16.24 -33.54
CA MET A 634 -3.09 15.28 -32.73
C MET A 634 -1.60 15.27 -33.09
N ASN A 635 -1.26 15.24 -34.38
CA ASN A 635 0.12 15.28 -34.84
C ASN A 635 0.84 16.58 -34.45
N MET A 636 0.15 17.72 -34.43
CA MET A 636 0.72 18.99 -33.96
C MET A 636 1.07 18.92 -32.46
N VAL A 637 0.18 18.36 -31.62
CA VAL A 637 0.45 18.12 -30.19
C VAL A 637 1.63 17.15 -30.02
N GLN A 638 1.68 16.06 -30.79
CA GLN A 638 2.79 15.10 -30.73
C GLN A 638 4.12 15.75 -31.14
N GLN A 639 4.10 16.66 -32.11
CA GLN A 639 5.31 17.40 -32.50
C GLN A 639 5.83 18.26 -31.35
N PHE A 640 4.98 18.89 -30.54
CA PHE A 640 5.44 19.60 -29.34
C PHE A 640 6.10 18.67 -28.32
N LEU A 641 5.63 17.43 -28.20
CA LEU A 641 6.15 16.40 -27.29
C LEU A 641 7.41 15.67 -27.81
N ALA A 642 7.81 15.88 -29.06
CA ALA A 642 8.99 15.24 -29.61
C ALA A 642 10.26 15.63 -28.83
N PRO A 643 11.28 14.76 -28.71
CA PRO A 643 12.51 15.10 -28.00
C PRO A 643 13.15 16.40 -28.53
N PRO A 644 13.72 17.25 -27.66
CA PRO A 644 14.40 18.46 -28.12
C PRO A 644 15.70 18.10 -28.87
N CYS A 645 16.05 18.86 -29.92
CA CYS A 645 17.38 18.78 -30.50
C CYS A 645 18.36 19.46 -29.52
N ILE A 646 19.16 18.68 -28.79
CA ILE A 646 20.12 19.21 -27.82
C ILE A 646 21.38 19.60 -28.59
N GLU A 647 21.45 20.84 -29.05
CA GLU A 647 22.62 21.32 -29.81
C GLU A 647 23.57 22.19 -28.96
N ASP A 648 23.14 22.71 -27.80
CA ASP A 648 23.95 23.67 -27.04
C ASP A 648 24.02 23.35 -25.52
N PRO A 649 25.16 22.87 -24.99
CA PRO A 649 25.33 22.58 -23.56
C PRO A 649 25.36 23.84 -22.67
N ASN A 650 25.37 25.04 -23.26
CA ASN A 650 25.42 26.32 -22.55
C ASN A 650 24.04 26.87 -22.12
N GLU A 651 22.92 26.33 -22.61
CA GLU A 651 21.58 26.74 -22.16
C GLU A 651 21.18 26.00 -20.87
N THR A 652 21.60 26.55 -19.72
CA THR A 652 21.30 25.99 -18.41
C THR A 652 19.79 25.85 -18.20
N PHE A 653 19.34 24.68 -17.72
CA PHE A 653 17.95 24.35 -17.40
C PHE A 653 16.96 24.20 -18.56
N LYS A 654 17.43 24.12 -19.82
CA LYS A 654 16.55 23.86 -20.99
C LYS A 654 15.84 22.52 -20.89
N SER A 655 16.56 21.47 -20.46
CA SER A 655 16.03 20.10 -20.34
C SER A 655 14.89 20.02 -19.33
N GLU A 656 15.06 20.62 -18.16
CA GLU A 656 14.10 20.62 -17.06
C GLU A 656 12.83 21.40 -17.42
N ARG A 657 12.97 22.56 -18.10
CA ARG A 657 11.83 23.32 -18.63
C ARG A 657 11.05 22.52 -19.67
N PHE A 658 11.76 21.88 -20.60
CA PHE A 658 11.14 21.06 -21.65
C PHE A 658 10.42 19.84 -21.07
N ALA A 659 11.00 19.21 -20.03
CA ALA A 659 10.37 18.11 -19.31
C ALA A 659 9.07 18.56 -18.63
N LEU A 660 9.08 19.72 -17.97
CA LEU A 660 7.88 20.31 -17.34
C LEU A 660 6.80 20.66 -18.38
N MET A 661 7.19 21.31 -19.48
CA MET A 661 6.30 21.60 -20.62
C MET A 661 5.66 20.32 -21.17
N SER A 662 6.47 19.29 -21.40
CA SER A 662 6.00 18.00 -21.91
C SER A 662 5.02 17.35 -20.95
N MET A 663 5.25 17.44 -19.64
CA MET A 663 4.33 16.93 -18.62
C MET A 663 2.99 17.68 -18.65
N ILE A 664 3.02 19.01 -18.78
CA ILE A 664 1.83 19.86 -18.86
C ILE A 664 0.99 19.50 -20.11
N ILE A 665 1.63 19.44 -21.28
CA ILE A 665 0.99 19.10 -22.56
C ILE A 665 0.41 17.69 -22.52
N ARG A 666 1.13 16.72 -21.97
CA ARG A 666 0.63 15.34 -21.81
C ARG A 666 -0.64 15.30 -20.96
N ARG A 667 -0.70 16.03 -19.85
CA ARG A 667 -1.90 16.08 -19.00
C ARG A 667 -3.08 16.73 -19.74
N MET A 668 -2.87 17.84 -20.43
CA MET A 668 -3.90 18.47 -21.27
C MET A 668 -4.44 17.52 -22.34
N GLN A 669 -3.55 16.86 -23.08
CA GLN A 669 -3.91 15.88 -24.11
C GLN A 669 -4.69 14.69 -23.52
N TYR A 670 -4.22 14.16 -22.39
CA TYR A 670 -4.81 13.00 -21.74
C TYR A 670 -6.22 13.25 -21.20
N ASN A 671 -6.51 14.48 -20.77
CA ASN A 671 -7.84 14.90 -20.34
C ASN A 671 -8.90 14.85 -21.47
N ILE A 672 -8.47 14.74 -22.74
CA ILE A 672 -9.34 14.70 -23.93
C ILE A 672 -9.28 13.35 -24.63
N HIS A 673 -8.07 12.83 -24.84
CA HIS A 673 -7.84 11.53 -25.48
C HIS A 673 -6.75 10.76 -24.72
N PRO A 674 -7.09 9.71 -23.96
CA PRO A 674 -6.09 8.83 -23.38
C PRO A 674 -5.36 8.08 -24.50
N SER A 675 -4.07 8.36 -24.68
CA SER A 675 -3.25 7.77 -25.76
C SER A 675 -3.10 6.25 -25.60
N THR A 676 -3.18 5.50 -26.70
CA THR A 676 -3.05 4.03 -26.76
C THR A 676 -1.60 3.50 -26.69
N THR A 677 -0.57 4.36 -26.75
CA THR A 677 0.82 3.94 -27.02
C THR A 677 1.91 4.53 -26.12
N SER A 678 1.59 5.33 -25.10
CA SER A 678 2.64 5.90 -24.24
C SER A 678 3.18 4.86 -23.25
N LYS A 679 4.45 4.44 -23.42
CA LYS A 679 5.26 3.70 -22.42
C LYS A 679 5.52 4.47 -21.12
N ILE A 680 4.93 5.66 -20.96
CA ILE A 680 4.96 6.45 -19.74
C ILE A 680 3.63 6.21 -19.04
N SER A 681 3.70 5.46 -17.94
CA SER A 681 2.60 5.17 -17.02
C SER A 681 2.08 6.45 -16.37
N LEU A 682 1.21 7.19 -17.05
CA LEU A 682 0.30 8.14 -16.41
C LEU A 682 -0.98 7.38 -16.09
N GLN A 683 -1.20 7.11 -14.80
CA GLN A 683 -2.00 6.00 -14.26
C GLN A 683 -3.53 6.27 -14.18
N HIS A 684 -4.09 7.29 -14.85
CA HIS A 684 -5.36 7.89 -14.41
C HIS A 684 -6.45 8.05 -15.51
N GLY A 685 -6.58 7.08 -16.41
CA GLY A 685 -7.26 7.25 -17.70
C GLY A 685 -8.70 6.78 -17.77
N ILE A 686 -9.56 7.60 -18.38
CA ILE A 686 -11.02 7.43 -18.52
C ILE A 686 -11.40 6.32 -19.53
N ILE A 687 -10.59 6.06 -20.57
CA ILE A 687 -10.95 5.13 -21.64
C ILE A 687 -9.84 4.09 -21.80
N SER A 688 -10.12 2.87 -21.36
CA SER A 688 -9.33 1.69 -21.71
C SER A 688 -10.06 0.91 -22.80
N ASN A 689 -9.31 0.24 -23.68
CA ASN A 689 -9.86 -0.61 -24.75
C ASN A 689 -10.60 -1.84 -24.21
N THR A 690 -10.46 -2.14 -22.92
CA THR A 690 -11.21 -3.22 -22.27
C THR A 690 -12.58 -2.71 -21.81
N PRO A 691 -13.67 -3.51 -21.95
CA PRO A 691 -14.97 -3.14 -21.41
C PRO A 691 -14.89 -2.76 -19.93
N ILE A 692 -15.58 -1.68 -19.53
CA ILE A 692 -15.55 -1.13 -18.18
C ILE A 692 -15.98 -2.16 -17.11
N SER A 693 -16.86 -3.11 -17.45
CA SER A 693 -17.27 -4.20 -16.55
C SER A 693 -16.12 -5.18 -16.24
N MET A 694 -15.34 -5.57 -17.25
CA MET A 694 -14.17 -6.46 -17.05
C MET A 694 -13.06 -5.75 -16.26
N GLN A 695 -12.91 -4.45 -16.44
CA GLN A 695 -11.99 -3.65 -15.62
C GLN A 695 -12.43 -3.66 -14.16
N LEU A 696 -13.72 -3.40 -13.90
CA LEU A 696 -14.28 -3.40 -12.55
C LEU A 696 -14.04 -4.74 -11.85
N GLU A 697 -14.41 -5.86 -12.47
CA GLU A 697 -14.21 -7.22 -11.90
C GLU A 697 -12.73 -7.49 -11.55
N LYS A 698 -11.82 -7.16 -12.47
CA LYS A 698 -10.38 -7.37 -12.28
C LYS A 698 -9.81 -6.51 -11.15
N VAL A 699 -10.17 -5.22 -11.11
CA VAL A 699 -9.66 -4.30 -10.09
C VAL A 699 -10.30 -4.61 -8.74
N TRP A 700 -11.61 -4.88 -8.71
CA TRP A 700 -12.37 -5.25 -7.53
C TRP A 700 -11.83 -6.51 -6.84
N SER A 701 -11.68 -7.60 -7.58
CA SER A 701 -11.14 -8.85 -7.05
C SER A 701 -9.74 -8.69 -6.43
N LYS A 702 -8.90 -7.83 -7.03
CA LYS A 702 -7.58 -7.49 -6.50
C LYS A 702 -7.68 -6.73 -5.18
N ILE A 703 -8.47 -5.65 -5.10
CA ILE A 703 -8.56 -4.81 -3.90
C ILE A 703 -9.28 -5.53 -2.75
N HIS A 704 -10.27 -6.38 -3.03
CA HIS A 704 -10.96 -7.17 -2.02
C HIS A 704 -10.04 -8.22 -1.39
N LYS A 705 -9.25 -8.92 -2.20
CA LYS A 705 -8.23 -9.86 -1.72
C LYS A 705 -7.16 -9.18 -0.87
N GLN A 706 -6.81 -7.95 -1.22
CA GLN A 706 -5.81 -7.16 -0.49
C GLN A 706 -6.37 -6.51 0.78
N GLY A 707 -7.66 -6.15 0.79
CA GLY A 707 -8.31 -5.42 1.89
C GLY A 707 -7.96 -3.93 1.96
N TRP A 708 -7.42 -3.37 0.87
CA TRP A 708 -7.03 -1.96 0.75
C TRP A 708 -7.01 -1.56 -0.74
N VAL A 709 -7.03 -0.26 -1.03
CA VAL A 709 -7.06 0.27 -2.41
C VAL A 709 -5.78 1.04 -2.70
N SER A 710 -5.01 0.63 -3.71
CA SER A 710 -3.83 1.39 -4.16
C SER A 710 -4.26 2.67 -4.88
N ILE A 711 -3.43 3.71 -4.87
CA ILE A 711 -3.81 4.98 -5.54
C ILE A 711 -4.09 4.78 -7.03
N GLU A 712 -3.31 3.93 -7.72
CA GLU A 712 -3.60 3.51 -9.09
C GLU A 712 -5.02 2.94 -9.26
N ALA A 713 -5.48 2.11 -8.31
CA ALA A 713 -6.81 1.50 -8.37
C ALA A 713 -7.89 2.55 -8.08
N THR A 714 -7.65 3.49 -7.15
CA THR A 714 -8.53 4.63 -6.88
C THR A 714 -8.80 5.44 -8.16
N HIS A 715 -7.74 5.72 -8.93
CA HIS A 715 -7.88 6.42 -10.20
C HIS A 715 -8.59 5.60 -11.29
N GLN A 716 -8.41 4.27 -11.31
CA GLN A 716 -9.16 3.38 -12.18
C GLN A 716 -10.65 3.39 -11.83
N PHE A 717 -11.02 3.39 -10.55
CA PHE A 717 -12.42 3.53 -10.13
C PHE A 717 -13.00 4.89 -10.49
N GLN A 718 -12.26 5.99 -10.29
CA GLN A 718 -12.70 7.32 -10.75
C GLN A 718 -12.95 7.35 -12.25
N SER A 719 -12.06 6.73 -13.02
CA SER A 719 -12.21 6.59 -14.47
C SER A 719 -13.49 5.84 -14.84
N MET A 720 -13.73 4.68 -14.22
CA MET A 720 -14.93 3.88 -14.46
C MET A 720 -16.21 4.63 -14.06
N LEU A 721 -16.18 5.37 -12.95
CA LEU A 721 -17.28 6.23 -12.52
C LEU A 721 -17.57 7.33 -13.55
N ASN A 722 -16.53 8.00 -14.05
CA ASN A 722 -16.68 9.06 -15.05
C ASN A 722 -17.20 8.52 -16.40
N THR A 723 -16.85 7.28 -16.76
CA THR A 723 -17.24 6.65 -18.04
C THR A 723 -18.63 6.05 -17.99
N GLY A 724 -18.96 5.30 -16.92
CA GLY A 724 -20.26 4.64 -16.77
C GLY A 724 -21.35 5.52 -16.14
N GLY A 725 -20.95 6.57 -15.43
CA GLY A 725 -21.82 7.39 -14.60
C GLY A 725 -22.17 6.74 -13.25
N PRO A 726 -22.69 7.54 -12.29
CA PRO A 726 -23.03 7.06 -10.95
C PRO A 726 -24.02 5.87 -10.91
N PRO A 727 -25.10 5.83 -11.72
CA PRO A 727 -26.02 4.69 -11.75
C PRO A 727 -25.34 3.36 -12.10
N TRP A 728 -24.51 3.37 -13.15
CA TRP A 728 -23.78 2.19 -13.58
C TRP A 728 -22.76 1.77 -12.53
N PHE A 729 -22.02 2.73 -11.97
CA PHE A 729 -20.96 2.45 -11.00
C PHE A 729 -21.51 1.80 -9.74
N VAL A 730 -22.52 2.42 -9.12
CA VAL A 730 -23.15 1.92 -7.87
C VAL A 730 -23.77 0.53 -8.09
N THR A 731 -24.49 0.34 -9.20
CA THR A 731 -25.12 -0.95 -9.53
C THR A 731 -24.10 -2.07 -9.63
N ASN A 732 -22.98 -1.84 -10.34
CA ASN A 732 -22.00 -2.90 -10.58
C ASN A 732 -21.11 -3.15 -9.35
N VAL A 733 -20.79 -2.13 -8.55
CA VAL A 733 -20.10 -2.33 -7.26
C VAL A 733 -20.97 -3.16 -6.31
N LEU A 734 -22.28 -2.87 -6.22
CA LEU A 734 -23.19 -3.68 -5.39
C LEU A 734 -23.32 -5.12 -5.86
N LYS A 735 -23.35 -5.35 -7.18
CA LYS A 735 -23.32 -6.73 -7.73
C LYS A 735 -22.10 -7.50 -7.25
N GLU A 736 -20.91 -6.89 -7.24
CA GLU A 736 -19.71 -7.53 -6.72
C GLU A 736 -19.81 -7.82 -5.21
N ILE A 737 -20.35 -6.90 -4.42
CA ILE A 737 -20.57 -7.11 -2.97
C ILE A 737 -21.49 -8.32 -2.73
N THR A 738 -22.56 -8.46 -3.52
CA THR A 738 -23.54 -9.56 -3.34
C THR A 738 -23.01 -10.96 -3.68
N GLN A 739 -21.80 -11.07 -4.24
CA GLN A 739 -21.16 -12.37 -4.51
C GLN A 739 -20.59 -13.03 -3.24
N TYR A 740 -20.33 -12.26 -2.18
CA TYR A 740 -19.71 -12.76 -0.96
C TYR A 740 -20.74 -13.33 0.03
N LYS A 741 -20.43 -14.49 0.60
CA LYS A 741 -21.31 -15.22 1.53
C LYS A 741 -20.88 -15.13 2.99
N TYR A 742 -19.60 -14.88 3.25
CA TYR A 742 -19.04 -14.80 4.60
C TYR A 742 -19.10 -13.35 5.12
N GLN A 743 -19.45 -13.19 6.39
CA GLN A 743 -19.63 -11.86 7.00
C GLN A 743 -18.36 -10.99 6.94
N GLU A 744 -17.18 -11.57 7.14
CA GLU A 744 -15.92 -10.82 7.09
C GLU A 744 -15.62 -10.29 5.67
N ASP A 745 -15.80 -11.14 4.66
CA ASP A 745 -15.62 -10.75 3.26
C ASP A 745 -16.64 -9.70 2.83
N LEU A 746 -17.88 -9.82 3.32
CA LEU A 746 -18.96 -8.87 3.08
C LEU A 746 -18.67 -7.52 3.74
N ASN A 747 -18.28 -7.51 5.03
CA ASN A 747 -17.91 -6.30 5.75
C ASN A 747 -16.76 -5.57 5.03
N ARG A 748 -15.72 -6.31 4.61
CA ARG A 748 -14.62 -5.75 3.82
C ARG A 748 -15.10 -5.16 2.49
N ALA A 749 -15.95 -5.87 1.77
CA ALA A 749 -16.50 -5.43 0.50
C ALA A 749 -17.33 -4.14 0.65
N VAL A 750 -18.16 -4.06 1.70
CA VAL A 750 -18.99 -2.88 2.02
C VAL A 750 -18.11 -1.69 2.39
N ASP A 751 -17.10 -1.88 3.24
CA ASP A 751 -16.14 -0.84 3.62
C ASP A 751 -15.38 -0.26 2.40
N LEU A 752 -14.94 -1.13 1.48
CA LEU A 752 -14.31 -0.73 0.23
C LEU A 752 -15.29 0.06 -0.66
N ALA A 753 -16.52 -0.43 -0.82
CA ALA A 753 -17.54 0.26 -1.61
C ALA A 753 -17.89 1.63 -1.04
N PHE A 754 -18.06 1.73 0.28
CA PHE A 754 -18.34 2.98 0.97
C PHE A 754 -17.25 4.02 0.68
N ALA A 755 -15.98 3.64 0.82
CA ALA A 755 -14.88 4.54 0.49
C ALA A 755 -14.87 4.92 -1.00
N LEU A 756 -15.11 3.98 -1.92
CA LEU A 756 -15.15 4.27 -3.35
C LEU A 756 -16.34 5.16 -3.74
N PHE A 757 -17.47 5.11 -3.05
CA PHE A 757 -18.57 6.03 -3.29
C PHE A 757 -18.22 7.47 -2.93
N HIS A 758 -17.17 7.71 -2.13
CA HIS A 758 -16.67 9.07 -1.87
C HIS A 758 -15.98 9.72 -3.10
N LEU A 759 -15.75 8.96 -4.18
CA LEU A 759 -15.34 9.54 -5.47
C LEU A 759 -16.37 10.56 -5.99
N ASP A 760 -17.65 10.34 -5.71
CA ASP A 760 -18.75 11.30 -5.90
C ASP A 760 -19.89 10.95 -4.94
N ILE A 761 -19.72 11.30 -3.66
CA ILE A 761 -20.63 10.86 -2.59
C ILE A 761 -22.06 11.30 -2.85
N MET A 762 -22.26 12.49 -3.41
CA MET A 762 -23.59 13.06 -3.64
C MET A 762 -24.33 12.27 -4.72
N ASN A 763 -23.74 12.11 -5.90
CA ASN A 763 -24.43 11.43 -7.00
C ASN A 763 -24.48 9.91 -6.79
N CYS A 764 -23.45 9.29 -6.19
CA CYS A 764 -23.50 7.87 -5.85
C CYS A 764 -24.60 7.57 -4.82
N THR A 765 -24.77 8.42 -3.80
CA THR A 765 -25.85 8.26 -2.81
C THR A 765 -27.22 8.45 -3.45
N LEU A 766 -27.36 9.46 -4.32
CA LEU A 766 -28.61 9.69 -5.04
C LEU A 766 -29.00 8.47 -5.88
N SER A 767 -28.09 7.95 -6.70
CA SER A 767 -28.32 6.77 -7.53
C SER A 767 -28.57 5.52 -6.70
N LEU A 768 -27.88 5.34 -5.57
CA LEU A 768 -28.13 4.24 -4.63
C LEU A 768 -29.57 4.25 -4.12
N LEU A 769 -30.05 5.41 -3.65
CA LEU A 769 -31.37 5.54 -3.01
C LEU A 769 -32.52 5.54 -4.02
N THR A 770 -32.33 6.14 -5.20
CA THR A 770 -33.42 6.38 -6.16
C THR A 770 -33.52 5.33 -7.25
N GLU A 771 -32.42 4.68 -7.62
CA GLU A 771 -32.38 3.75 -8.75
C GLU A 771 -32.05 2.33 -8.30
N VAL A 772 -30.95 2.15 -7.55
CA VAL A 772 -30.40 0.81 -7.30
C VAL A 772 -31.11 0.08 -6.16
N LEU A 773 -31.23 0.69 -4.97
CA LEU A 773 -31.91 0.06 -3.84
C LEU A 773 -33.38 -0.29 -4.15
N PRO A 774 -34.18 0.57 -4.82
CA PRO A 774 -35.52 0.19 -5.25
C PRO A 774 -35.53 -1.02 -6.18
N GLN A 775 -34.57 -1.15 -7.12
CA GLN A 775 -34.49 -2.34 -7.97
C GLN A 775 -34.26 -3.61 -7.15
N TYR A 776 -33.36 -3.58 -6.16
CA TYR A 776 -33.12 -4.75 -5.30
C TYR A 776 -34.31 -5.07 -4.37
N LEU A 777 -35.03 -4.05 -3.88
CA LEU A 777 -36.19 -4.24 -3.00
C LEU A 777 -37.46 -4.67 -3.76
N HIS A 778 -37.64 -4.21 -5.00
CA HIS A 778 -38.85 -4.48 -5.80
C HIS A 778 -38.69 -5.68 -6.76
N ASN A 779 -37.46 -6.12 -7.07
CA ASN A 779 -37.24 -7.38 -7.77
C ASN A 779 -37.53 -8.57 -6.85
N LYS A 780 -38.79 -8.98 -6.79
CA LYS A 780 -39.25 -10.26 -6.21
C LYS A 780 -38.93 -11.50 -7.08
N LEU A 781 -38.03 -11.41 -8.06
CA LEU A 781 -37.72 -12.46 -9.05
C LEU A 781 -36.21 -12.66 -9.26
N GLN A 782 -35.47 -12.87 -8.17
CA GLN A 782 -34.22 -13.64 -8.19
C GLN A 782 -34.29 -14.76 -7.15
#